data_AF-B3XP00-F1
#
_entry.id   AF-B3XP00-F1
#
_cell.length_a   1.000
_cell.length_b   1.000
_cell.length_c   1.000
_cell.angle_alpha   90.00
_cell.angle_beta   90.00
_cell.angle_gamma   90.00
#
_symmetry.space_group_name_H-M   'P 1'
#
loop_
_entity.id
_entity.type
_entity.pdbx_description
1 polymer ?
#
loop_
_entity_poly.entity_id
_entity_poly.type
_entity_poly.pdbx_seq_one_letter_code
_entity_poly.pdbx_strand_id
1 'polypeptide(L)'
;MPKQKNSHKILKSVALAGALTATGAVATTAHADTVATSTAATSATTTDQQLANMKSAHVATESAAAASNAAAMNSATTSANSQIADLNNQIQTRQASDAAMQQASQASAITSVNQAATSATDAENASYSQAVASQTAANNAALKSAQATIVTEQQKNQETAQENADYQNQAGNLDSQHNATLNQLDQALKNNTDGTNFAIQKEISRQKTDEQGAIDRAAKQFDSQISAADTEVGKAQQTVNADQDVVNAKDAANKAAQQAVKNAQDKLSGAQDALKKAEASVNDVTTDSLNVPQDYINVWKEFANNNYGWLLTKDQHPDLWQRNANASTQAKSMNTNFHASEADKTTPVHFNSDGTLSRADAIIATQYATELLNPIREAIGMNPLKITNASIDMTSENASKYRAKDHNDWQDSHDGGALLTQIAQEWGCDNLGESLAGNQSLATQASNGETVTVADLKGAVYQAVIDLLFEGADGSDNGHTTDLLGVRYANGSKYAGGSDFLGVTYDYDNNGNGWIRFNSIPDGHGEHTAYMKAHHYKVKSGSSEDKTIQGSNYDQIAIPSANHDDQIKQLQAAVATDTQALNDAKTKASTTASELKSAQDKLASDQAKLSQAQKRVTELRTNKENTLKAMATDPMQSPQVKQLQAKLAQARVDHDNGVKAENAQYAAKAKDLKTKHEAKLAAIAAQPTSLAELQSQLQAKLDTLKAQHEAKIKQITDDANAKIAAIKNQKVADPKIDKLNAQIAQIKSDLAKKQQELDSQYEALKTKNQAEYDALAKKLHESDKAVVNGDSDQYKTADGKTVVMAGGKNAGGSVATTTSVKNAVATTVKVEPETSSVEMTREAYKAQQAKLPQTGNNNSTALIALGAIASMFGFGLVAKKKQW
;
A
#
# COMPACT_ATOMS: atom_id res chain seq x y z
N MET A 1 48.83 119.35 66.51
CA MET A 1 48.82 119.53 67.99
C MET A 1 47.89 118.46 68.59
N PRO A 2 48.05 118.06 69.85
CA PRO A 2 49.19 118.29 70.78
C PRO A 2 50.51 117.67 70.21
N LYS A 3 51.76 118.08 70.52
CA LYS A 3 52.45 118.48 71.78
C LYS A 3 52.63 117.28 72.73
N GLN A 4 53.79 117.01 73.36
CA GLN A 4 55.08 117.73 73.52
C GLN A 4 56.14 116.69 74.01
N LYS A 5 57.46 116.73 73.76
CA LYS A 5 58.50 117.70 74.20
C LYS A 5 59.87 117.42 73.52
N ASN A 6 60.70 118.47 73.38
CA ASN A 6 62.16 118.61 73.64
C ASN A 6 63.20 117.55 73.16
N SER A 7 64.44 117.89 72.73
CA SER A 7 65.06 119.21 72.47
C SER A 7 66.43 119.15 71.75
N HIS A 8 66.63 120.07 70.79
CA HIS A 8 67.88 120.71 70.29
C HIS A 8 69.29 120.10 70.49
N LYS A 9 70.01 119.90 69.37
CA LYS A 9 71.20 120.68 68.91
C LYS A 9 71.56 120.24 67.47
N ILE A 10 71.49 121.10 66.45
CA ILE A 10 72.46 122.13 65.98
C ILE A 10 73.69 121.54 65.27
N LEU A 11 73.74 121.76 63.95
CA LEU A 11 74.84 121.88 62.96
C LEU A 11 74.17 121.61 61.57
N LYS A 12 74.00 122.51 60.58
CA LYS A 12 74.84 123.61 60.04
C LYS A 12 76.26 123.10 59.81
N SER A 13 76.84 123.06 58.61
CA SER A 13 76.87 124.02 57.49
C SER A 13 77.53 123.32 56.26
N VAL A 14 77.65 123.84 55.03
CA VAL A 14 77.22 125.08 54.34
C VAL A 14 77.07 124.77 52.84
N ALA A 15 76.37 125.61 52.07
CA ALA A 15 76.40 125.58 50.60
C ALA A 15 77.05 126.86 50.04
N LEU A 16 77.90 126.74 49.02
CA LEU A 16 78.61 127.83 48.34
C LEU A 16 78.97 127.31 46.93
N ALA A 17 78.45 127.79 45.79
CA ALA A 17 77.67 128.97 45.40
C ALA A 17 78.46 130.31 45.38
N GLY A 18 78.63 130.88 44.18
CA GLY A 18 79.57 131.98 43.86
C GLY A 18 80.67 131.46 42.92
N ALA A 19 80.71 131.69 41.60
CA ALA A 19 80.13 132.70 40.71
C ALA A 19 80.85 134.08 40.69
N LEU A 20 80.73 134.78 39.54
CA LEU A 20 81.44 135.99 39.09
C LEU A 20 82.89 135.67 38.64
N THR A 21 83.35 135.76 37.38
CA THR A 21 83.15 136.64 36.19
C THR A 21 84.10 137.85 36.10
N ALA A 22 84.91 137.83 35.02
CA ALA A 22 85.31 138.94 34.15
C ALA A 22 85.93 140.25 34.74
N THR A 23 86.96 140.73 34.01
CA THR A 23 87.61 142.06 34.11
C THR A 23 88.29 142.43 35.45
N GLY A 24 89.37 143.22 35.47
CA GLY A 24 90.17 143.70 34.34
C GLY A 24 90.94 144.99 34.64
N ALA A 25 92.28 144.91 34.66
CA ALA A 25 93.24 146.02 34.72
C ALA A 25 93.24 146.91 36.00
N VAL A 26 94.27 147.77 36.09
CA VAL A 26 94.48 148.89 37.05
C VAL A 26 94.43 148.48 38.55
N ALA A 27 95.50 148.05 39.21
CA ALA A 27 96.76 148.75 39.57
C ALA A 27 96.71 149.61 40.86
N THR A 28 97.86 149.66 41.55
CA THR A 28 98.29 150.65 42.57
C THR A 28 97.44 150.89 43.83
N THR A 29 97.77 150.16 44.91
CA THR A 29 98.20 150.76 46.19
C THR A 29 99.01 149.68 46.95
N ALA A 30 100.32 149.78 47.23
CA ALA A 30 101.24 150.90 47.47
C ALA A 30 101.16 151.51 48.89
N HIS A 31 101.54 150.71 49.90
CA HIS A 31 102.22 151.17 51.11
C HIS A 31 103.35 150.16 51.38
N ALA A 32 104.65 150.45 51.31
CA ALA A 32 105.42 151.61 51.79
C ALA A 32 105.58 151.63 53.32
N ASP A 33 106.78 151.23 53.76
CA ASP A 33 107.64 152.16 54.49
C ASP A 33 109.11 151.98 54.00
N THR A 34 109.97 152.88 54.48
CA THR A 34 111.44 152.93 54.48
C THR A 34 112.15 151.57 54.69
N VAL A 35 113.42 151.37 54.32
CA VAL A 35 114.60 152.29 54.26
C VAL A 35 115.32 152.08 52.92
N ALA A 36 115.30 153.03 51.99
CA ALA A 36 116.16 154.21 51.89
C ALA A 36 117.66 153.92 51.62
N THR A 37 118.17 154.50 50.54
CA THR A 37 119.60 154.63 50.25
C THR A 37 120.28 155.62 51.20
N SER A 38 121.31 155.18 51.91
CA SER A 38 122.41 156.04 52.39
C SER A 38 123.72 155.27 52.17
N THR A 39 124.42 155.42 51.04
CA THR A 39 125.04 156.67 50.54
C THR A 39 126.12 157.19 51.49
N ALA A 40 127.14 156.35 51.71
CA ALA A 40 128.44 156.72 52.27
C ALA A 40 129.52 155.87 51.57
N ALA A 41 130.60 156.44 51.02
CA ALA A 41 130.89 157.86 50.86
C ALA A 41 131.84 158.13 49.67
N THR A 42 131.88 159.42 49.27
CA THR A 42 133.05 160.13 48.73
C THR A 42 133.95 159.46 47.68
N SER A 43 133.98 160.10 46.51
CA SER A 43 135.24 160.61 45.96
C SER A 43 136.37 159.60 45.72
N ALA A 44 136.06 158.43 45.20
CA ALA A 44 137.08 157.49 44.73
C ALA A 44 137.89 158.11 43.58
N THR A 45 139.08 158.61 43.91
CA THR A 45 140.07 159.18 42.98
C THR A 45 140.90 158.11 42.27
N THR A 46 140.48 156.84 42.37
CA THR A 46 141.20 155.65 41.88
C THR A 46 140.24 154.64 41.26
N THR A 47 140.82 153.75 40.46
CA THR A 47 140.12 152.93 39.47
C THR A 47 139.33 151.75 40.05
N ASP A 48 139.88 151.09 41.08
CA ASP A 48 139.39 149.78 41.55
C ASP A 48 138.07 149.84 42.34
N GLN A 49 137.78 150.97 43.00
CA GLN A 49 136.64 151.10 43.92
C GLN A 49 135.28 150.90 43.22
N GLN A 50 135.19 151.18 41.92
CA GLN A 50 133.94 151.06 41.16
C GLN A 50 133.50 149.61 40.94
N LEU A 51 134.46 148.68 40.75
CA LEU A 51 134.16 147.25 40.55
C LEU A 51 133.68 146.57 41.84
N ALA A 52 134.31 146.91 42.97
CA ALA A 52 133.97 146.33 44.27
C ALA A 52 132.49 146.57 44.65
N ASN A 53 132.01 147.81 44.49
CA ASN A 53 130.64 148.19 44.80
C ASN A 53 129.61 147.45 43.93
N MET A 54 129.90 147.27 42.63
CA MET A 54 129.03 146.55 41.70
C MET A 54 128.91 145.06 42.09
N LYS A 55 130.03 144.41 42.41
CA LYS A 55 130.04 142.99 42.83
C LYS A 55 129.19 142.74 44.09
N SER A 56 129.24 143.65 45.05
CA SER A 56 128.42 143.57 46.27
C SER A 56 126.92 143.67 46.00
N ALA A 57 126.48 144.45 45.00
CA ALA A 57 125.07 144.59 44.64
C ALA A 57 124.48 143.32 43.99
N HIS A 58 125.24 142.64 43.13
CA HIS A 58 124.81 141.41 42.47
C HIS A 58 124.62 140.24 43.46
N VAL A 59 125.55 140.08 44.42
CA VAL A 59 125.45 139.04 45.48
C VAL A 59 124.19 139.22 46.35
N ALA A 60 123.79 140.47 46.62
CA ALA A 60 122.58 140.77 47.37
C ALA A 60 121.30 140.44 46.59
N THR A 61 121.28 140.65 45.27
CA THR A 61 120.11 140.33 44.42
C THR A 61 119.93 138.83 44.21
N GLU A 62 121.02 138.07 44.02
CA GLU A 62 120.97 136.61 43.92
C GLU A 62 120.46 135.96 45.22
N SER A 63 120.99 136.38 46.37
CA SER A 63 120.62 135.81 47.67
C SER A 63 119.11 135.96 47.98
N ALA A 64 118.50 137.05 47.55
CA ALA A 64 117.07 137.29 47.71
C ALA A 64 116.20 136.36 46.82
N ALA A 65 116.64 136.06 45.60
CA ALA A 65 115.93 135.18 44.68
C ALA A 65 115.89 133.72 45.18
N ALA A 66 117.02 133.22 45.71
CA ALA A 66 117.10 131.86 46.27
C ALA A 66 116.11 131.64 47.41
N ALA A 67 116.00 132.62 48.33
CA ALA A 67 115.08 132.55 49.48
C ALA A 67 113.60 132.51 49.05
N SER A 68 113.23 133.29 48.03
CA SER A 68 111.87 133.31 47.48
C SER A 68 111.46 131.96 46.87
N ASN A 69 112.36 131.36 46.09
CA ASN A 69 112.13 130.06 45.43
C ASN A 69 111.91 128.92 46.44
N ALA A 70 112.71 128.89 47.52
CA ALA A 70 112.56 127.89 48.58
C ALA A 70 111.20 127.98 49.29
N ALA A 71 110.71 129.20 49.57
CA ALA A 71 109.40 129.42 50.17
C ALA A 71 108.24 128.97 49.27
N ALA A 72 108.36 129.19 47.96
CA ALA A 72 107.34 128.77 46.98
C ALA A 72 107.20 127.23 46.91
N MET A 73 108.31 126.49 46.87
CA MET A 73 108.25 125.01 46.77
C MET A 73 107.75 124.32 48.04
N ASN A 74 108.11 124.83 49.22
CA ASN A 74 107.65 124.24 50.48
C ASN A 74 106.13 124.39 50.65
N SER A 75 105.59 125.53 50.19
CA SER A 75 104.15 125.81 50.13
C SER A 75 103.41 124.85 49.18
N ALA A 76 103.93 124.64 47.97
CA ALA A 76 103.35 123.71 46.99
C ALA A 76 103.34 122.25 47.50
N THR A 77 104.45 121.81 48.09
CA THR A 77 104.64 120.44 48.61
C THR A 77 103.66 120.12 49.73
N THR A 78 103.45 121.07 50.65
CA THR A 78 102.53 120.92 51.79
C THR A 78 101.08 120.76 51.32
N SER A 79 100.65 121.54 50.33
CA SER A 79 99.30 121.46 49.75
C SER A 79 99.03 120.10 49.09
N ALA A 80 99.95 119.65 48.23
CA ALA A 80 99.83 118.39 47.49
C ALA A 80 99.69 117.16 48.41
N ASN A 81 100.50 117.07 49.47
CA ASN A 81 100.45 115.97 50.43
C ASN A 81 99.12 115.93 51.21
N SER A 82 98.57 117.09 51.58
CA SER A 82 97.28 117.18 52.29
C SER A 82 96.12 116.64 51.43
N GLN A 83 96.06 117.03 50.15
CA GLN A 83 95.04 116.55 49.21
C GLN A 83 95.12 115.03 48.98
N ILE A 84 96.32 114.47 48.89
CA ILE A 84 96.52 113.02 48.72
C ILE A 84 96.10 112.24 49.97
N ALA A 85 96.33 112.77 51.17
CA ALA A 85 95.90 112.12 52.42
C ALA A 85 94.37 112.01 52.52
N ASP A 86 93.64 113.08 52.19
CA ASP A 86 92.17 113.09 52.24
C ASP A 86 91.54 112.11 51.23
N LEU A 87 92.03 112.09 49.99
CA LEU A 87 91.56 111.16 48.95
C LEU A 87 91.74 109.68 49.35
N ASN A 88 92.81 109.33 50.05
CA ASN A 88 93.02 107.96 50.56
C ASN A 88 92.02 107.60 51.68
N ASN A 89 91.74 108.52 52.61
CA ASN A 89 90.74 108.31 53.66
C ASN A 89 89.33 108.12 53.07
N GLN A 90 88.98 108.84 52.01
CA GLN A 90 87.71 108.67 51.29
C GLN A 90 87.58 107.27 50.65
N ILE A 91 88.67 106.68 50.14
CA ILE A 91 88.69 105.31 49.60
C ILE A 91 88.47 104.27 50.73
N GLN A 92 89.25 104.34 51.81
CA GLN A 92 89.11 103.37 52.93
C GLN A 92 87.71 103.40 53.56
N THR A 93 87.13 104.59 53.73
CA THR A 93 85.79 104.76 54.31
C THR A 93 84.71 104.08 53.46
N ARG A 94 84.83 104.10 52.12
CA ARG A 94 83.91 103.40 51.22
C ARG A 94 84.04 101.88 51.32
N GLN A 95 85.27 101.37 51.27
CA GLN A 95 85.53 99.93 51.31
C GLN A 95 84.99 99.25 52.59
N ALA A 96 85.01 99.94 53.73
CA ALA A 96 84.41 99.46 54.97
C ALA A 96 82.86 99.43 54.93
N SER A 97 82.22 100.39 54.24
CA SER A 97 80.76 100.52 54.21
C SER A 97 80.07 99.45 53.36
N ASP A 98 80.65 99.09 52.20
CA ASP A 98 80.03 98.11 51.30
C ASP A 98 80.05 96.69 51.88
N ALA A 99 81.16 96.32 52.54
CA ALA A 99 81.30 95.03 53.23
C ALA A 99 80.22 94.82 54.31
N ALA A 100 79.92 95.86 55.09
CA ALA A 100 78.94 95.80 56.16
C ALA A 100 77.49 95.61 55.65
N MET A 101 77.09 96.33 54.59
CA MET A 101 75.76 96.18 54.00
C MET A 101 75.56 94.79 53.36
N GLN A 102 76.58 94.26 52.70
CA GLN A 102 76.50 92.94 52.05
C GLN A 102 76.32 91.81 53.06
N GLN A 103 77.02 91.88 54.20
CA GLN A 103 76.95 90.87 55.26
C GLN A 103 75.58 90.86 55.97
N ALA A 104 74.99 92.04 56.22
CA ALA A 104 73.66 92.17 56.84
C ALA A 104 72.54 91.63 55.94
N SER A 105 72.61 91.88 54.64
CA SER A 105 71.61 91.39 53.66
C SER A 105 71.56 89.86 53.59
N GLN A 106 72.74 89.20 53.49
CA GLN A 106 72.83 87.74 53.44
C GLN A 106 72.30 87.06 54.71
N ALA A 107 72.57 87.61 55.89
CA ALA A 107 72.13 87.04 57.16
C ALA A 107 70.59 87.00 57.31
N SER A 108 69.91 88.06 56.88
CA SER A 108 68.44 88.13 56.90
C SER A 108 67.80 87.09 55.98
N ALA A 109 68.28 86.99 54.73
CA ALA A 109 67.76 86.03 53.75
C ALA A 109 67.97 84.56 54.16
N ILE A 110 69.12 84.23 54.75
CA ILE A 110 69.40 82.88 55.28
C ILE A 110 68.47 82.51 56.43
N THR A 111 68.14 83.47 57.31
CA THR A 111 67.25 83.25 58.45
C THR A 111 65.85 82.86 57.99
N SER A 112 65.29 83.58 57.00
CA SER A 112 63.98 83.28 56.42
C SER A 112 63.90 81.89 55.76
N VAL A 113 64.97 81.44 55.09
CA VAL A 113 65.01 80.10 54.48
C VAL A 113 64.99 79.00 55.54
N ASN A 114 65.77 79.14 56.61
CA ASN A 114 65.75 78.19 57.73
C ASN A 114 64.38 78.09 58.39
N GLN A 115 63.73 79.24 58.64
CA GLN A 115 62.45 79.27 59.35
C GLN A 115 61.31 78.63 58.52
N ALA A 116 61.33 78.81 57.20
CA ALA A 116 60.42 78.12 56.28
C ALA A 116 60.68 76.60 56.24
N ALA A 117 61.95 76.17 56.27
CA ALA A 117 62.31 74.75 56.28
C ALA A 117 61.86 74.03 57.56
N THR A 118 62.01 74.66 58.73
CA THR A 118 61.49 74.12 60.00
C THR A 118 59.97 73.92 59.94
N SER A 119 59.24 74.94 59.47
CA SER A 119 57.77 74.89 59.36
C SER A 119 57.28 73.79 58.41
N ALA A 120 58.01 73.52 57.33
CA ALA A 120 57.70 72.44 56.40
C ALA A 120 57.98 71.05 57.00
N THR A 121 59.08 70.90 57.74
CA THR A 121 59.41 69.68 58.50
C THR A 121 58.33 69.36 59.53
N ASP A 122 57.88 70.34 60.31
CA ASP A 122 56.84 70.15 61.33
C ASP A 122 55.49 69.75 60.74
N ALA A 123 55.11 70.32 59.59
CA ALA A 123 53.90 69.95 58.87
C ALA A 123 53.93 68.51 58.33
N GLU A 124 55.07 68.06 57.82
CA GLU A 124 55.24 66.68 57.34
C GLU A 124 55.32 65.68 58.51
N ASN A 125 55.97 66.03 59.64
CA ASN A 125 55.96 65.25 60.87
C ASN A 125 54.54 65.00 61.40
N ALA A 126 53.71 66.05 61.41
CA ALA A 126 52.30 65.95 61.81
C ALA A 126 51.49 65.08 60.85
N SER A 127 51.70 65.24 59.53
CA SER A 127 51.01 64.47 58.48
C SER A 127 51.33 62.98 58.54
N TYR A 128 52.62 62.63 58.69
CA TYR A 128 53.07 61.25 58.87
C TYR A 128 52.48 60.61 60.13
N SER A 129 52.44 61.34 61.25
CA SER A 129 51.87 60.86 62.52
C SER A 129 50.38 60.49 62.38
N GLN A 130 49.60 61.29 61.64
CA GLN A 130 48.19 61.00 61.34
C GLN A 130 48.02 59.79 60.40
N ALA A 131 48.90 59.65 59.40
CA ALA A 131 48.89 58.51 58.48
C ALA A 131 49.20 57.18 59.19
N VAL A 132 50.21 57.16 60.07
CA VAL A 132 50.57 55.99 60.90
C VAL A 132 49.44 55.58 61.83
N ALA A 133 48.80 56.54 62.53
CA ALA A 133 47.66 56.26 63.39
C ALA A 133 46.48 55.64 62.60
N SER A 134 46.18 56.20 61.42
CA SER A 134 45.11 55.72 60.54
C SER A 134 45.38 54.31 60.00
N GLN A 135 46.61 54.04 59.53
CA GLN A 135 47.00 52.73 59.03
C GLN A 135 47.03 51.67 60.14
N THR A 136 47.42 52.05 61.36
CA THR A 136 47.41 51.16 62.54
C THR A 136 45.98 50.75 62.90
N ALA A 137 45.03 51.68 62.87
CA ALA A 137 43.61 51.37 63.10
C ALA A 137 43.05 50.40 62.05
N ALA A 138 43.37 50.62 60.76
CA ALA A 138 42.98 49.73 59.67
C ALA A 138 43.59 48.32 59.80
N ASN A 139 44.88 48.22 60.18
CA ASN A 139 45.56 46.95 60.42
C ASN A 139 44.88 46.14 61.54
N ASN A 140 44.52 46.79 62.65
CA ASN A 140 43.84 46.16 63.78
C ASN A 140 42.44 45.66 63.43
N ALA A 141 41.69 46.40 62.59
CA ALA A 141 40.39 45.96 62.09
C ALA A 141 40.50 44.71 61.20
N ALA A 142 41.48 44.67 60.30
CA ALA A 142 41.73 43.52 59.42
C ALA A 142 42.07 42.25 60.21
N LEU A 143 42.98 42.34 61.20
CA LEU A 143 43.32 41.22 62.07
C LEU A 143 42.13 40.69 62.86
N LYS A 144 41.33 41.59 63.46
CA LYS A 144 40.14 41.21 64.23
C LYS A 144 39.08 40.53 63.36
N SER A 145 38.97 40.89 62.09
CA SER A 145 38.04 40.24 61.14
C SER A 145 38.52 38.87 60.67
N ALA A 146 39.84 38.65 60.55
CA ALA A 146 40.40 37.37 60.12
C ALA A 146 40.37 36.30 61.23
N GLN A 147 40.52 36.72 62.49
CA GLN A 147 40.62 35.81 63.63
C GLN A 147 39.28 35.18 64.06
N ALA A 148 38.17 35.59 63.43
CA ALA A 148 36.82 35.03 63.67
C ALA A 148 36.51 33.77 62.83
N THR A 149 37.39 33.37 61.90
CA THR A 149 37.08 32.41 60.82
C THR A 149 38.08 31.24 60.74
N ILE A 150 38.90 31.03 61.78
CA ILE A 150 39.92 29.97 61.80
C ILE A 150 39.31 28.66 62.31
N VAL A 151 39.50 27.59 61.55
CA VAL A 151 39.10 26.21 61.88
C VAL A 151 40.32 25.30 61.96
N THR A 152 40.22 24.21 62.72
CA THR A 152 41.30 23.23 62.85
C THR A 152 41.28 22.22 61.70
N GLU A 153 42.45 21.66 61.37
CA GLU A 153 42.58 20.61 60.35
C GLU A 153 41.72 19.37 60.65
N GLN A 154 41.49 19.08 61.93
CA GLN A 154 40.62 17.97 62.35
C GLN A 154 39.13 18.25 62.02
N GLN A 155 38.69 19.51 62.06
CA GLN A 155 37.33 19.89 61.66
C GLN A 155 37.13 19.81 60.15
N LYS A 156 38.10 20.28 59.33
CA LYS A 156 38.08 20.09 57.87
C LYS A 156 37.89 18.63 57.46
N ASN A 157 38.61 17.72 58.11
CA ASN A 157 38.54 16.29 57.83
C ASN A 157 37.18 15.69 58.25
N GLN A 158 36.55 16.18 59.33
CA GLN A 158 35.20 15.78 59.72
C GLN A 158 34.12 16.32 58.76
N GLU A 159 34.20 17.60 58.37
CA GLU A 159 33.30 18.21 57.37
C GLU A 159 33.39 17.49 56.02
N THR A 160 34.62 17.15 55.59
CA THR A 160 34.86 16.36 54.37
C THR A 160 34.27 14.95 54.45
N ALA A 161 34.44 14.26 55.57
CA ALA A 161 33.88 12.92 55.77
C ALA A 161 32.34 12.92 55.80
N GLN A 162 31.73 13.92 56.45
CA GLN A 162 30.29 14.09 56.50
C GLN A 162 29.70 14.40 55.11
N GLU A 163 30.30 15.33 54.37
CA GLU A 163 29.83 15.68 53.02
C GLU A 163 29.95 14.51 52.03
N ASN A 164 30.99 13.67 52.14
CA ASN A 164 31.10 12.43 51.37
C ASN A 164 29.97 11.42 51.72
N ALA A 165 29.63 11.28 53.00
CA ALA A 165 28.54 10.41 53.45
C ALA A 165 27.16 10.94 53.02
N ASP A 166 26.94 12.26 53.10
CA ASP A 166 25.70 12.91 52.67
C ASP A 166 25.51 12.82 51.15
N TYR A 167 26.58 12.92 50.36
CA TYR A 167 26.55 12.67 48.92
C TYR A 167 26.20 11.20 48.60
N GLN A 168 26.84 10.23 49.27
CA GLN A 168 26.52 8.79 49.11
C GLN A 168 25.04 8.50 49.42
N ASN A 169 24.52 9.04 50.53
CA ASN A 169 23.12 8.88 50.92
C ASN A 169 22.15 9.55 49.93
N GLN A 170 22.48 10.74 49.41
CA GLN A 170 21.64 11.42 48.41
C GLN A 170 21.66 10.69 47.06
N ALA A 171 22.80 10.16 46.64
CA ALA A 171 22.93 9.35 45.43
C ALA A 171 22.12 8.04 45.55
N GLY A 172 22.30 7.26 46.61
CA GLY A 172 21.55 6.02 46.82
C GLY A 172 20.04 6.22 46.92
N ASN A 173 19.58 7.35 47.47
CA ASN A 173 18.16 7.74 47.44
C ASN A 173 17.67 8.11 46.03
N LEU A 174 18.47 8.84 45.25
CA LEU A 174 18.16 9.19 43.86
C LEU A 174 18.08 7.93 42.99
N ASP A 175 19.03 7.00 43.12
CA ASP A 175 19.05 5.70 42.44
C ASP A 175 17.82 4.86 42.81
N SER A 176 17.44 4.85 44.10
CA SER A 176 16.27 4.13 44.58
C SER A 176 14.96 4.70 44.02
N GLN A 177 14.83 6.02 43.95
CA GLN A 177 13.69 6.70 43.33
C GLN A 177 13.63 6.44 41.81
N HIS A 178 14.77 6.51 41.14
CA HIS A 178 14.89 6.24 39.71
C HIS A 178 14.43 4.81 39.36
N ASN A 179 14.98 3.81 40.05
CA ASN A 179 14.58 2.42 39.89
C ASN A 179 13.10 2.17 40.25
N ALA A 180 12.55 2.87 41.26
CA ALA A 180 11.12 2.78 41.58
C ALA A 180 10.23 3.31 40.43
N THR A 181 10.60 4.43 39.81
CA THR A 181 9.88 5.00 38.64
C THR A 181 9.95 4.07 37.44
N LEU A 182 11.12 3.49 37.13
CA LEU A 182 11.26 2.52 36.03
C LEU A 182 10.40 1.26 36.26
N ASN A 183 10.41 0.69 37.47
CA ASN A 183 9.54 -0.44 37.82
C ASN A 183 8.04 -0.10 37.70
N GLN A 184 7.63 1.13 38.03
CA GLN A 184 6.23 1.57 37.83
C GLN A 184 5.86 1.67 36.34
N LEU A 185 6.77 2.16 35.49
CA LEU A 185 6.60 2.18 34.03
C LEU A 185 6.48 0.76 33.47
N ASP A 186 7.37 -0.15 33.84
CA ASP A 186 7.34 -1.56 33.41
C ASP A 186 6.04 -2.26 33.84
N GLN A 187 5.60 -2.05 35.08
CA GLN A 187 4.34 -2.59 35.59
C GLN A 187 3.12 -2.00 34.86
N ALA A 188 3.15 -0.72 34.51
CA ALA A 188 2.11 -0.07 33.72
C ALA A 188 2.05 -0.62 32.28
N LEU A 189 3.20 -0.79 31.61
CA LEU A 189 3.30 -1.43 30.30
C LEU A 189 2.75 -2.86 30.34
N LYS A 190 3.15 -3.65 31.35
CA LYS A 190 2.65 -5.02 31.54
C LYS A 190 1.13 -5.05 31.73
N ASN A 191 0.60 -4.25 32.65
CA ASN A 191 -0.84 -4.22 32.94
C ASN A 191 -1.67 -3.80 31.72
N ASN A 192 -1.21 -2.80 30.96
CA ASN A 192 -1.87 -2.33 29.74
C ASN A 192 -1.76 -3.35 28.59
N THR A 193 -0.64 -4.06 28.49
CA THR A 193 -0.40 -5.15 27.53
C THR A 193 -1.31 -6.35 27.82
N ASP A 194 -1.31 -6.86 29.05
CA ASP A 194 -2.11 -8.03 29.45
C ASP A 194 -3.61 -7.74 29.32
N GLY A 195 -4.08 -6.57 29.80
CA GLY A 195 -5.48 -6.16 29.70
C GLY A 195 -5.94 -5.94 28.25
N THR A 196 -5.09 -5.39 27.38
CA THR A 196 -5.42 -5.18 25.96
C THR A 196 -5.38 -6.51 25.18
N ASN A 197 -4.45 -7.42 25.49
CA ASN A 197 -4.44 -8.78 24.93
C ASN A 197 -5.68 -9.58 25.35
N PHE A 198 -6.11 -9.49 26.61
CA PHE A 198 -7.36 -10.10 27.07
C PHE A 198 -8.58 -9.52 26.34
N ALA A 199 -8.63 -8.20 26.12
CA ALA A 199 -9.68 -7.57 25.32
C ALA A 199 -9.71 -8.06 23.87
N ILE A 200 -8.54 -8.24 23.23
CA ILE A 200 -8.43 -8.82 21.87
C ILE A 200 -9.00 -10.24 21.85
N GLN A 201 -8.58 -11.11 22.77
CA GLN A 201 -9.07 -12.51 22.82
C GLN A 201 -10.57 -12.59 23.10
N LYS A 202 -11.09 -11.74 23.99
CA LYS A 202 -12.53 -11.64 24.26
C LYS A 202 -13.32 -11.20 23.02
N GLU A 203 -12.83 -10.21 22.28
CA GLU A 203 -13.50 -9.70 21.08
C GLU A 203 -13.44 -10.70 19.91
N ILE A 204 -12.30 -11.39 19.70
CA ILE A 204 -12.18 -12.50 18.75
C ILE A 204 -13.17 -13.62 19.10
N SER A 205 -13.31 -13.96 20.38
CA SER A 205 -14.26 -15.00 20.83
C SER A 205 -15.71 -14.57 20.56
N ARG A 206 -16.05 -13.31 20.87
CA ARG A 206 -17.38 -12.72 20.63
C ARG A 206 -17.72 -12.74 19.13
N GLN A 207 -16.81 -12.31 18.27
CA GLN A 207 -17.00 -12.31 16.81
C GLN A 207 -17.20 -13.72 16.26
N LYS A 208 -16.44 -14.72 16.73
CA LYS A 208 -16.66 -16.13 16.34
C LYS A 208 -18.04 -16.65 16.76
N THR A 209 -18.55 -16.25 17.93
CA THR A 209 -19.92 -16.60 18.36
C THR A 209 -20.99 -15.93 17.49
N ASP A 210 -20.83 -14.64 17.17
CA ASP A 210 -21.75 -13.91 16.29
C ASP A 210 -21.76 -14.49 14.86
N GLU A 211 -20.58 -14.78 14.30
CA GLU A 211 -20.39 -15.37 12.97
C GLU A 211 -21.02 -16.76 12.89
N GLN A 212 -20.71 -17.66 13.83
CA GLN A 212 -21.34 -18.97 13.90
C GLN A 212 -22.86 -18.85 14.04
N GLY A 213 -23.35 -17.95 14.90
CA GLY A 213 -24.79 -17.70 15.05
C GLY A 213 -25.45 -17.17 13.77
N ALA A 214 -24.73 -16.42 12.92
CA ALA A 214 -25.21 -15.99 11.61
C ALA A 214 -25.20 -17.14 10.60
N ILE A 215 -24.11 -17.92 10.54
CA ILE A 215 -23.95 -19.13 9.72
C ILE A 215 -25.07 -20.13 10.02
N ASP A 216 -25.37 -20.40 11.29
CA ASP A 216 -26.43 -21.31 11.73
C ASP A 216 -27.84 -20.84 11.29
N ARG A 217 -28.10 -19.53 11.31
CA ARG A 217 -29.36 -18.95 10.83
C ARG A 217 -29.49 -19.07 9.31
N ALA A 218 -28.44 -18.72 8.57
CA ALA A 218 -28.42 -18.84 7.12
C ALA A 218 -28.55 -20.31 6.68
N ALA A 219 -27.84 -21.24 7.33
CA ALA A 219 -27.91 -22.66 7.06
C ALA A 219 -29.34 -23.20 7.21
N LYS A 220 -30.01 -22.90 8.34
CA LYS A 220 -31.42 -23.27 8.58
C LYS A 220 -32.38 -22.68 7.55
N GLN A 221 -32.13 -21.45 7.09
CA GLN A 221 -32.96 -20.81 6.08
C GLN A 221 -32.80 -21.50 4.71
N PHE A 222 -31.59 -21.86 4.31
CA PHE A 222 -31.35 -22.69 3.12
C PHE A 222 -31.94 -24.10 3.26
N ASP A 223 -31.80 -24.77 4.41
CA ASP A 223 -32.35 -26.11 4.62
C ASP A 223 -33.88 -26.14 4.53
N SER A 224 -34.56 -25.09 5.02
CA SER A 224 -36.00 -24.91 4.83
C SER A 224 -36.38 -24.73 3.35
N GLN A 225 -35.62 -23.93 2.60
CA GLN A 225 -35.84 -23.75 1.15
C GLN A 225 -35.57 -25.03 0.35
N ILE A 226 -34.52 -25.77 0.69
CA ILE A 226 -34.17 -27.06 0.08
C ILE A 226 -35.28 -28.07 0.36
N SER A 227 -35.76 -28.20 1.61
CA SER A 227 -36.86 -29.10 1.97
C SER A 227 -38.17 -28.77 1.25
N ALA A 228 -38.48 -27.50 1.05
CA ALA A 228 -39.62 -27.07 0.23
C ALA A 228 -39.44 -27.46 -1.25
N ALA A 229 -38.26 -27.24 -1.83
CA ALA A 229 -37.98 -27.58 -3.23
C ALA A 229 -37.91 -29.11 -3.48
N ASP A 230 -37.35 -29.89 -2.55
CA ASP A 230 -37.41 -31.36 -2.60
C ASP A 230 -38.87 -31.87 -2.50
N THR A 231 -39.75 -31.15 -1.78
CA THR A 231 -41.20 -31.43 -1.76
C THR A 231 -41.88 -31.11 -3.09
N GLU A 232 -41.46 -30.04 -3.79
CA GLU A 232 -41.90 -29.74 -5.16
C GLU A 232 -41.45 -30.80 -6.16
N VAL A 233 -40.21 -31.30 -6.06
CA VAL A 233 -39.70 -32.43 -6.86
C VAL A 233 -40.54 -33.69 -6.62
N GLY A 234 -40.86 -34.02 -5.36
CA GLY A 234 -41.71 -35.17 -5.03
C GLY A 234 -43.11 -35.10 -5.66
N LYS A 235 -43.74 -33.91 -5.64
CA LYS A 235 -45.04 -33.69 -6.31
C LYS A 235 -44.94 -33.77 -7.83
N ALA A 236 -43.91 -33.16 -8.43
CA ALA A 236 -43.69 -33.21 -9.88
C ALA A 236 -43.45 -34.65 -10.37
N GLN A 237 -42.73 -35.47 -9.59
CA GLN A 237 -42.53 -36.89 -9.89
C GLN A 237 -43.85 -37.68 -9.84
N GLN A 238 -44.73 -37.40 -8.89
CA GLN A 238 -46.07 -38.01 -8.83
C GLN A 238 -46.91 -37.66 -10.06
N THR A 239 -46.89 -36.39 -10.51
CA THR A 239 -47.57 -35.97 -11.74
C THR A 239 -47.03 -36.69 -12.98
N VAL A 240 -45.70 -36.78 -13.11
CA VAL A 240 -45.05 -37.49 -14.23
C VAL A 240 -45.41 -38.98 -14.26
N ASN A 241 -45.49 -39.63 -13.09
CA ASN A 241 -45.91 -41.03 -13.00
C ASN A 241 -47.39 -41.20 -13.42
N ALA A 242 -48.28 -40.34 -12.92
CA ALA A 242 -49.70 -40.39 -13.28
C ALA A 242 -49.94 -40.11 -14.78
N ASP A 243 -49.19 -39.19 -15.37
CA ASP A 243 -49.24 -38.94 -16.82
C ASP A 243 -48.71 -40.13 -17.63
N GLN A 244 -47.69 -40.82 -17.14
CA GLN A 244 -47.19 -42.04 -17.79
C GLN A 244 -48.27 -43.14 -17.79
N ASP A 245 -49.02 -43.31 -16.69
CA ASP A 245 -50.15 -44.25 -16.63
C ASP A 245 -51.30 -43.84 -17.57
N VAL A 246 -51.58 -42.54 -17.70
CA VAL A 246 -52.54 -42.03 -18.70
C VAL A 246 -52.07 -42.30 -20.13
N VAL A 247 -50.79 -42.09 -20.44
CA VAL A 247 -50.20 -42.44 -21.75
C VAL A 247 -50.31 -43.94 -22.01
N ASN A 248 -50.00 -44.80 -21.04
CA ASN A 248 -50.12 -46.25 -21.15
C ASN A 248 -51.56 -46.68 -21.46
N ALA A 249 -52.55 -46.10 -20.75
CA ALA A 249 -53.96 -46.38 -20.97
C ALA A 249 -54.47 -45.90 -22.34
N LYS A 250 -54.02 -44.71 -22.81
CA LYS A 250 -54.36 -44.19 -24.14
C LYS A 250 -53.69 -44.98 -25.27
N ASP A 251 -52.48 -45.47 -25.08
CA ASP A 251 -51.78 -46.34 -26.04
C ASP A 251 -52.50 -47.70 -26.19
N ALA A 252 -52.90 -48.32 -25.08
CA ALA A 252 -53.72 -49.54 -25.10
C ALA A 252 -55.06 -49.31 -25.82
N ALA A 253 -55.76 -48.21 -25.54
CA ALA A 253 -57.00 -47.85 -26.22
C ALA A 253 -56.79 -47.58 -27.73
N ASN A 254 -55.69 -46.95 -28.11
CA ASN A 254 -55.34 -46.68 -29.50
C ASN A 254 -55.01 -47.99 -30.26
N LYS A 255 -54.25 -48.90 -29.65
CA LYS A 255 -53.98 -50.24 -30.21
C LYS A 255 -55.26 -51.05 -30.43
N ALA A 256 -56.19 -51.02 -29.47
CA ALA A 256 -57.50 -51.65 -29.62
C ALA A 256 -58.32 -51.04 -30.78
N ALA A 257 -58.30 -49.72 -30.95
CA ALA A 257 -58.98 -49.05 -32.05
C ALA A 257 -58.36 -49.38 -33.42
N GLN A 258 -57.03 -49.46 -33.52
CA GLN A 258 -56.34 -49.90 -34.75
C GLN A 258 -56.65 -51.37 -35.09
N GLN A 259 -56.76 -52.26 -34.08
CA GLN A 259 -57.20 -53.63 -34.30
C GLN A 259 -58.66 -53.70 -34.78
N ALA A 260 -59.54 -52.84 -34.26
CA ALA A 260 -60.93 -52.74 -34.72
C ALA A 260 -61.02 -52.31 -36.19
N VAL A 261 -60.15 -51.37 -36.64
CA VAL A 261 -60.03 -51.01 -38.07
C VAL A 261 -59.66 -52.23 -38.91
N LYS A 262 -58.66 -53.03 -38.50
CA LYS A 262 -58.27 -54.23 -39.23
C LYS A 262 -59.43 -55.24 -39.30
N ASN A 263 -60.08 -55.53 -38.17
CA ASN A 263 -61.19 -56.50 -38.11
C ASN A 263 -62.37 -56.08 -39.00
N ALA A 264 -62.71 -54.79 -39.03
CA ALA A 264 -63.75 -54.26 -39.91
C ALA A 264 -63.37 -54.33 -41.40
N GLN A 265 -62.09 -54.10 -41.73
CA GLN A 265 -61.58 -54.21 -43.09
C GLN A 265 -61.53 -55.66 -43.58
N ASP A 266 -61.10 -56.60 -42.74
CA ASP A 266 -61.12 -58.04 -43.02
C ASP A 266 -62.55 -58.52 -43.29
N LYS A 267 -63.52 -58.09 -42.46
CA LYS A 267 -64.95 -58.44 -42.61
C LYS A 267 -65.55 -57.87 -43.90
N LEU A 268 -65.26 -56.60 -44.21
CA LEU A 268 -65.71 -55.97 -45.46
C LEU A 268 -65.18 -56.70 -46.71
N SER A 269 -63.91 -57.14 -46.70
CA SER A 269 -63.35 -57.95 -47.80
C SER A 269 -64.12 -59.27 -47.96
N GLY A 270 -64.40 -59.97 -46.86
CA GLY A 270 -65.20 -61.20 -46.89
C GLY A 270 -66.61 -61.00 -47.44
N ALA A 271 -67.28 -59.90 -47.09
CA ALA A 271 -68.58 -59.55 -47.64
C ALA A 271 -68.53 -59.22 -49.15
N GLN A 272 -67.48 -58.52 -49.61
CA GLN A 272 -67.27 -58.19 -51.02
C GLN A 272 -66.95 -59.43 -51.87
N ASP A 273 -66.17 -60.38 -51.35
CA ASP A 273 -65.85 -61.62 -52.06
C ASP A 273 -67.02 -62.62 -52.04
N ALA A 274 -67.87 -62.59 -51.01
CA ALA A 274 -69.13 -63.32 -51.00
C ALA A 274 -70.13 -62.76 -52.02
N LEU A 275 -70.25 -61.42 -52.12
CA LEU A 275 -71.09 -60.74 -53.11
C LEU A 275 -70.69 -61.13 -54.55
N LYS A 276 -69.40 -61.03 -54.89
CA LYS A 276 -68.90 -61.44 -56.22
C LYS A 276 -69.23 -62.89 -56.58
N LYS A 277 -69.22 -63.81 -55.60
CA LYS A 277 -69.56 -65.23 -55.83
C LYS A 277 -71.05 -65.41 -56.14
N ALA A 278 -71.93 -64.69 -55.46
CA ALA A 278 -73.36 -64.69 -55.76
C ALA A 278 -73.66 -64.00 -57.11
N GLU A 279 -73.01 -62.88 -57.41
CA GLU A 279 -73.13 -62.20 -58.71
C GLU A 279 -72.59 -63.06 -59.87
N ALA A 280 -71.60 -63.92 -59.62
CA ALA A 280 -71.13 -64.89 -60.59
C ALA A 280 -72.13 -66.03 -60.84
N SER A 281 -72.75 -66.61 -59.80
CA SER A 281 -73.66 -67.75 -59.97
C SER A 281 -74.97 -67.41 -60.68
N VAL A 282 -75.40 -66.14 -60.70
CA VAL A 282 -76.55 -65.68 -61.51
C VAL A 282 -76.29 -65.72 -63.02
N ASN A 283 -75.02 -65.74 -63.44
CA ASN A 283 -74.65 -65.80 -64.85
C ASN A 283 -74.43 -67.23 -65.38
N ASP A 284 -74.56 -68.26 -64.52
CA ASP A 284 -74.46 -69.68 -64.88
C ASP A 284 -75.86 -70.33 -64.89
N VAL A 285 -76.60 -70.10 -65.98
CA VAL A 285 -77.97 -70.64 -66.16
C VAL A 285 -77.87 -72.09 -66.65
N THR A 286 -77.53 -72.99 -65.74
CA THR A 286 -77.42 -74.45 -65.94
C THR A 286 -78.33 -75.28 -65.03
N THR A 287 -79.37 -74.65 -64.46
CA THR A 287 -80.47 -75.33 -63.78
C THR A 287 -81.51 -75.82 -64.79
N ASP A 288 -81.35 -77.07 -65.25
CA ASP A 288 -82.37 -77.74 -66.06
C ASP A 288 -83.73 -77.74 -65.35
N SER A 289 -84.78 -77.43 -66.12
CA SER A 289 -86.17 -77.49 -65.68
C SER A 289 -87.00 -78.29 -66.69
N LEU A 290 -87.95 -79.09 -66.21
CA LEU A 290 -88.74 -79.98 -67.06
C LEU A 290 -89.81 -79.19 -67.84
N ASN A 291 -89.63 -79.15 -69.16
CA ASN A 291 -90.56 -78.53 -70.09
C ASN A 291 -91.69 -79.52 -70.42
N VAL A 292 -92.85 -79.38 -69.77
CA VAL A 292 -94.03 -80.21 -70.03
C VAL A 292 -95.09 -79.46 -70.84
N PRO A 293 -95.81 -80.12 -71.76
CA PRO A 293 -96.92 -79.50 -72.48
C PRO A 293 -98.09 -79.25 -71.53
N GLN A 294 -98.86 -78.19 -71.76
CA GLN A 294 -99.97 -77.80 -70.87
C GLN A 294 -101.00 -78.93 -70.67
N ASP A 295 -101.24 -79.80 -71.66
CA ASP A 295 -102.19 -80.91 -71.46
C ASP A 295 -101.67 -82.01 -70.53
N TYR A 296 -100.36 -82.15 -70.31
CA TYR A 296 -99.81 -83.02 -69.28
C TYR A 296 -100.23 -82.53 -67.87
N ILE A 297 -100.09 -81.22 -67.63
CA ILE A 297 -100.58 -80.58 -66.40
C ILE A 297 -102.10 -80.72 -66.27
N ASN A 298 -102.85 -80.53 -67.37
CA ASN A 298 -104.31 -80.69 -67.35
C ASN A 298 -104.72 -82.12 -67.00
N VAL A 299 -104.10 -83.13 -67.61
CA VAL A 299 -104.37 -84.57 -67.39
C VAL A 299 -104.19 -84.93 -65.92
N TRP A 300 -103.05 -84.58 -65.31
CA TRP A 300 -102.78 -84.96 -63.92
C TRP A 300 -103.56 -84.15 -62.90
N LYS A 301 -103.91 -82.89 -63.24
CA LYS A 301 -104.85 -82.08 -62.49
C LYS A 301 -106.28 -82.63 -62.56
N GLU A 302 -106.69 -83.16 -63.71
CA GLU A 302 -107.99 -83.84 -63.88
C GLU A 302 -108.02 -85.17 -63.12
N PHE A 303 -106.94 -85.96 -63.17
CA PHE A 303 -106.80 -87.21 -62.40
C PHE A 303 -106.90 -86.96 -60.89
N ALA A 304 -106.16 -85.97 -60.38
CA ALA A 304 -106.18 -85.60 -58.97
C ALA A 304 -107.57 -85.10 -58.52
N ASN A 305 -108.21 -84.19 -59.25
CA ASN A 305 -109.49 -83.61 -58.86
C ASN A 305 -110.69 -84.58 -58.92
N ASN A 306 -110.59 -85.69 -59.67
CA ASN A 306 -111.64 -86.70 -59.77
C ASN A 306 -111.38 -87.96 -58.92
N ASN A 307 -110.28 -87.98 -58.14
CA ASN A 307 -109.92 -89.06 -57.20
C ASN A 307 -109.87 -90.46 -57.86
N TYR A 308 -109.31 -90.59 -59.07
CA TYR A 308 -109.34 -91.85 -59.84
C TYR A 308 -108.52 -93.02 -59.26
N GLY A 309 -107.81 -92.83 -58.14
CA GLY A 309 -107.28 -93.92 -57.31
C GLY A 309 -105.76 -94.04 -57.31
N TRP A 310 -105.24 -95.15 -57.82
CA TRP A 310 -103.81 -95.53 -57.70
C TRP A 310 -103.05 -95.62 -59.02
N LEU A 311 -103.75 -95.84 -60.14
CA LEU A 311 -103.17 -96.05 -61.46
C LEU A 311 -104.03 -95.32 -62.50
N LEU A 312 -103.42 -94.87 -63.59
CA LEU A 312 -104.13 -94.40 -64.78
C LEU A 312 -104.05 -95.49 -65.83
N THR A 313 -105.07 -96.36 -65.84
CA THR A 313 -105.15 -97.52 -66.76
C THR A 313 -106.04 -97.23 -67.96
N LYS A 314 -105.76 -97.89 -69.09
CA LYS A 314 -106.52 -97.73 -70.33
C LYS A 314 -107.97 -98.23 -70.22
N ASP A 315 -108.20 -99.30 -69.48
CA ASP A 315 -109.51 -99.94 -69.36
C ASP A 315 -110.47 -99.15 -68.45
N GLN A 316 -109.94 -98.39 -67.49
CA GLN A 316 -110.75 -97.57 -66.58
C GLN A 316 -110.99 -96.15 -67.12
N HIS A 317 -109.99 -95.55 -67.77
CA HIS A 317 -110.01 -94.14 -68.17
C HIS A 317 -109.43 -93.90 -69.58
N PRO A 318 -110.00 -94.50 -70.64
CA PRO A 318 -109.38 -94.57 -71.97
C PRO A 318 -109.03 -93.19 -72.58
N ASP A 319 -109.92 -92.20 -72.47
CA ASP A 319 -109.68 -90.86 -73.03
C ASP A 319 -108.57 -90.10 -72.29
N LEU A 320 -108.55 -90.20 -70.95
CA LEU A 320 -107.54 -89.55 -70.11
C LEU A 320 -106.18 -90.25 -70.24
N TRP A 321 -106.16 -91.59 -70.31
CA TRP A 321 -104.97 -92.39 -70.61
C TRP A 321 -104.38 -92.03 -71.98
N GLN A 322 -105.22 -91.89 -73.02
CA GLN A 322 -104.74 -91.54 -74.35
C GLN A 322 -104.23 -90.10 -74.44
N ARG A 323 -104.83 -89.15 -73.70
CA ARG A 323 -104.28 -87.79 -73.53
C ARG A 323 -102.95 -87.82 -72.80
N ASN A 324 -102.85 -88.57 -71.70
CA ASN A 324 -101.61 -88.75 -70.96
C ASN A 324 -100.50 -89.32 -71.85
N ALA A 325 -100.78 -90.34 -72.66
CA ALA A 325 -99.81 -90.94 -73.57
C ALA A 325 -99.28 -89.95 -74.61
N ASN A 326 -100.18 -89.17 -75.23
CA ASN A 326 -99.81 -88.13 -76.19
C ASN A 326 -98.96 -87.03 -75.53
N ALA A 327 -99.40 -86.55 -74.36
CA ALA A 327 -98.73 -85.47 -73.63
C ALA A 327 -97.37 -85.91 -73.06
N SER A 328 -97.26 -87.15 -72.60
CA SER A 328 -96.01 -87.79 -72.15
C SER A 328 -95.02 -87.98 -73.31
N THR A 329 -95.49 -88.41 -74.48
CA THR A 329 -94.66 -88.53 -75.69
C THR A 329 -94.08 -87.17 -76.08
N GLN A 330 -94.91 -86.11 -76.04
CA GLN A 330 -94.44 -84.75 -76.25
C GLN A 330 -93.45 -84.31 -75.16
N ALA A 331 -93.72 -84.60 -73.88
CA ALA A 331 -92.83 -84.25 -72.78
C ALA A 331 -91.45 -84.91 -72.89
N LYS A 332 -91.35 -86.22 -73.19
CA LYS A 332 -90.05 -86.88 -73.48
C LYS A 332 -89.32 -86.17 -74.63
N SER A 333 -90.03 -85.76 -75.69
CA SER A 333 -89.43 -85.03 -76.82
C SER A 333 -88.97 -83.59 -76.53
N MET A 334 -89.43 -82.99 -75.43
CA MET A 334 -89.09 -81.62 -75.01
C MET A 334 -87.88 -81.56 -74.07
N ASN A 335 -87.43 -82.70 -73.54
CA ASN A 335 -86.42 -82.79 -72.47
C ASN A 335 -85.27 -83.75 -72.83
N THR A 336 -84.91 -83.87 -74.12
CA THR A 336 -83.94 -84.89 -74.59
C THR A 336 -82.48 -84.62 -74.26
N ASN A 337 -82.15 -83.49 -73.63
CA ASN A 337 -80.78 -83.08 -73.33
C ASN A 337 -80.69 -82.65 -71.86
N PHE A 338 -79.59 -83.02 -71.20
CA PHE A 338 -79.22 -82.59 -69.85
C PHE A 338 -78.03 -81.61 -69.93
N HIS A 339 -78.01 -80.59 -69.07
CA HIS A 339 -77.07 -79.46 -69.12
C HIS A 339 -76.40 -79.20 -67.76
N ALA A 340 -75.42 -80.03 -67.40
CA ALA A 340 -74.60 -79.81 -66.20
C ALA A 340 -73.86 -78.45 -66.16
N SER A 341 -73.75 -77.88 -64.97
CA SER A 341 -72.87 -76.74 -64.67
C SER A 341 -71.38 -77.10 -64.78
N GLU A 342 -70.50 -76.11 -64.92
CA GLU A 342 -69.04 -76.34 -64.95
C GLU A 342 -68.51 -76.85 -63.58
N ALA A 343 -69.19 -76.53 -62.48
CA ALA A 343 -68.86 -77.04 -61.16
C ALA A 343 -69.24 -78.53 -61.01
N ASP A 344 -70.42 -78.93 -61.49
CA ASP A 344 -70.88 -80.32 -61.41
C ASP A 344 -69.98 -81.27 -62.22
N LYS A 345 -69.46 -80.81 -63.38
CA LYS A 345 -68.54 -81.55 -64.27
C LYS A 345 -67.18 -81.89 -63.66
N THR A 346 -66.83 -81.28 -62.52
CA THR A 346 -65.52 -81.46 -61.87
C THR A 346 -65.62 -81.89 -60.40
N THR A 347 -66.83 -81.94 -59.84
CA THR A 347 -67.07 -82.38 -58.46
C THR A 347 -67.30 -83.89 -58.44
N PRO A 348 -66.48 -84.68 -57.72
CA PRO A 348 -66.63 -86.13 -57.68
C PRO A 348 -67.79 -86.58 -56.78
N VAL A 349 -68.42 -87.69 -57.16
CA VAL A 349 -69.44 -88.42 -56.39
C VAL A 349 -68.82 -89.66 -55.76
N HIS A 350 -69.31 -90.06 -54.58
CA HIS A 350 -68.71 -91.10 -53.76
C HIS A 350 -69.66 -92.28 -53.56
N PHE A 351 -69.09 -93.48 -53.55
CA PHE A 351 -69.79 -94.73 -53.29
C PHE A 351 -69.31 -95.39 -51.99
N ASN A 352 -70.25 -95.97 -51.27
CA ASN A 352 -70.01 -96.83 -50.12
C ASN A 352 -69.50 -98.21 -50.60
N SER A 353 -68.91 -98.99 -49.68
CA SER A 353 -68.31 -100.30 -50.01
C SER A 353 -69.30 -101.41 -50.42
N ASP A 354 -70.61 -101.13 -50.36
CA ASP A 354 -71.70 -102.02 -50.77
C ASP A 354 -72.31 -101.65 -52.15
N GLY A 355 -71.71 -100.67 -52.86
CA GLY A 355 -72.20 -100.19 -54.15
C GLY A 355 -73.30 -99.12 -54.06
N THR A 356 -73.66 -98.65 -52.86
CA THR A 356 -74.65 -97.57 -52.67
C THR A 356 -74.01 -96.18 -52.67
N LEU A 357 -74.77 -95.18 -53.10
CA LEU A 357 -74.37 -93.77 -53.11
C LEU A 357 -74.10 -93.24 -51.68
N SER A 358 -73.09 -92.36 -51.52
CA SER A 358 -72.82 -91.74 -50.21
C SER A 358 -74.00 -90.87 -49.76
N ARG A 359 -74.20 -90.72 -48.43
CA ARG A 359 -75.27 -89.88 -47.88
C ARG A 359 -75.21 -88.43 -48.37
N ALA A 360 -74.02 -87.90 -48.62
CA ALA A 360 -73.85 -86.53 -49.11
C ALA A 360 -74.28 -86.42 -50.58
N ASP A 361 -73.94 -87.40 -51.41
CA ASP A 361 -74.29 -87.42 -52.83
C ASP A 361 -75.77 -87.80 -53.03
N ALA A 362 -76.36 -88.62 -52.16
CA ALA A 362 -77.80 -88.88 -52.10
C ALA A 362 -78.61 -87.61 -51.75
N ILE A 363 -78.08 -86.73 -50.91
CA ILE A 363 -78.68 -85.39 -50.69
C ILE A 363 -78.68 -84.58 -52.00
N ILE A 364 -77.58 -84.58 -52.76
CA ILE A 364 -77.51 -83.86 -54.05
C ILE A 364 -78.50 -84.44 -55.07
N ALA A 365 -78.57 -85.77 -55.19
CA ALA A 365 -79.53 -86.46 -56.03
C ALA A 365 -80.99 -86.12 -55.65
N THR A 366 -81.28 -86.09 -54.35
CA THR A 366 -82.63 -85.77 -53.85
C THR A 366 -82.99 -84.29 -54.06
N GLN A 367 -82.07 -83.36 -53.77
CA GLN A 367 -82.26 -81.93 -54.01
C GLN A 367 -82.62 -81.68 -55.47
N TYR A 368 -81.79 -82.15 -56.40
CA TYR A 368 -82.02 -82.00 -57.83
C TYR A 368 -83.32 -82.70 -58.31
N ALA A 369 -83.64 -83.88 -57.79
CA ALA A 369 -84.94 -84.52 -58.07
C ALA A 369 -86.14 -83.67 -57.60
N THR A 370 -86.07 -83.05 -56.42
CA THR A 370 -87.13 -82.14 -55.95
C THR A 370 -87.19 -80.84 -56.74
N GLU A 371 -86.07 -80.31 -57.23
CA GLU A 371 -86.02 -79.14 -58.12
C GLU A 371 -86.76 -79.42 -59.45
N LEU A 372 -86.62 -80.64 -59.99
CA LEU A 372 -87.33 -81.06 -61.21
C LEU A 372 -88.83 -81.35 -60.98
N LEU A 373 -89.17 -82.02 -59.86
CA LEU A 373 -90.54 -82.51 -59.60
C LEU A 373 -91.48 -81.44 -59.02
N ASN A 374 -90.99 -80.56 -58.14
CA ASN A 374 -91.85 -79.63 -57.41
C ASN A 374 -92.59 -78.62 -58.30
N PRO A 375 -91.99 -77.99 -59.34
CA PRO A 375 -92.71 -77.08 -60.23
C PRO A 375 -93.92 -77.74 -60.93
N ILE A 376 -93.80 -79.03 -61.28
CA ILE A 376 -94.89 -79.80 -61.90
C ILE A 376 -95.97 -80.12 -60.86
N ARG A 377 -95.58 -80.53 -59.65
CA ARG A 377 -96.52 -80.78 -58.53
C ARG A 377 -97.33 -79.54 -58.17
N GLU A 378 -96.68 -78.39 -58.05
CA GLU A 378 -97.36 -77.10 -57.78
C GLU A 378 -98.34 -76.74 -58.92
N ALA A 379 -97.94 -76.92 -60.19
CA ALA A 379 -98.79 -76.62 -61.35
C ALA A 379 -100.06 -77.49 -61.40
N ILE A 380 -100.00 -78.78 -61.03
CA ILE A 380 -101.19 -79.63 -60.90
C ILE A 380 -101.98 -79.36 -59.61
N GLY A 381 -101.36 -78.72 -58.61
CA GLY A 381 -101.99 -78.32 -57.34
C GLY A 381 -101.72 -79.24 -56.16
N MET A 382 -100.67 -80.07 -56.24
CA MET A 382 -100.18 -80.92 -55.15
C MET A 382 -99.13 -80.17 -54.32
N ASN A 383 -98.95 -80.58 -53.06
CA ASN A 383 -97.89 -80.02 -52.20
C ASN A 383 -96.49 -80.36 -52.75
N PRO A 384 -95.51 -79.43 -52.66
CA PRO A 384 -94.11 -79.73 -52.92
C PRO A 384 -93.58 -80.89 -52.05
N LEU A 385 -92.73 -81.73 -52.64
CA LEU A 385 -91.93 -82.70 -51.90
C LEU A 385 -90.92 -81.97 -51.02
N LYS A 386 -90.82 -82.43 -49.77
CA LYS A 386 -89.81 -81.99 -48.80
C LYS A 386 -88.70 -83.03 -48.70
N ILE A 387 -87.52 -82.61 -48.28
CA ILE A 387 -86.40 -83.51 -47.94
C ILE A 387 -86.19 -83.42 -46.43
N THR A 388 -86.02 -84.56 -45.77
CA THR A 388 -85.67 -84.65 -44.35
C THR A 388 -84.50 -85.61 -44.17
N ASN A 389 -83.85 -85.60 -43.01
CA ASN A 389 -82.86 -86.63 -42.70
C ASN A 389 -83.47 -88.04 -42.80
N ALA A 390 -84.70 -88.25 -42.31
CA ALA A 390 -85.43 -89.50 -42.43
C ALA A 390 -85.58 -89.96 -43.89
N SER A 391 -85.91 -89.05 -44.81
CA SER A 391 -86.13 -89.44 -46.22
C SER A 391 -84.84 -89.84 -46.92
N ILE A 392 -83.71 -89.20 -46.60
CA ILE A 392 -82.40 -89.66 -47.06
C ILE A 392 -82.04 -91.01 -46.43
N ASP A 393 -82.12 -91.11 -45.09
CA ASP A 393 -81.63 -92.28 -44.35
C ASP A 393 -82.41 -93.56 -44.66
N MET A 394 -83.75 -93.49 -44.77
CA MET A 394 -84.58 -94.63 -45.20
C MET A 394 -84.29 -95.06 -46.66
N THR A 395 -83.91 -94.12 -47.52
CA THR A 395 -83.63 -94.39 -48.94
C THR A 395 -82.26 -95.04 -49.12
N SER A 396 -81.23 -94.56 -48.41
CA SER A 396 -79.94 -95.24 -48.32
C SER A 396 -80.06 -96.63 -47.68
N GLU A 397 -80.86 -96.78 -46.62
CA GLU A 397 -81.13 -98.08 -45.98
C GLU A 397 -81.82 -99.07 -46.94
N ASN A 398 -82.78 -98.59 -47.75
CA ASN A 398 -83.43 -99.38 -48.80
C ASN A 398 -82.41 -99.94 -49.80
N ALA A 399 -81.59 -99.07 -50.38
CA ALA A 399 -80.54 -99.47 -51.32
C ALA A 399 -79.55 -100.47 -50.70
N SER A 400 -79.02 -100.20 -49.50
CA SER A 400 -78.08 -101.11 -48.83
C SER A 400 -78.72 -102.47 -48.51
N LYS A 401 -80.01 -102.52 -48.12
CA LYS A 401 -80.72 -103.77 -47.87
C LYS A 401 -81.06 -104.54 -49.16
N TYR A 402 -81.24 -103.88 -50.31
CA TYR A 402 -81.32 -104.55 -51.61
C TYR A 402 -79.97 -105.13 -52.04
N ARG A 403 -78.87 -104.36 -51.94
CA ARG A 403 -77.51 -104.85 -52.25
C ARG A 403 -77.09 -106.02 -51.34
N ALA A 404 -77.43 -105.97 -50.06
CA ALA A 404 -77.17 -107.06 -49.10
C ALA A 404 -77.96 -108.35 -49.35
N LYS A 405 -78.89 -108.38 -50.32
CA LYS A 405 -79.60 -109.59 -50.79
C LYS A 405 -79.10 -110.15 -52.12
N ASP A 406 -78.11 -109.50 -52.76
CA ASP A 406 -77.73 -109.73 -54.16
C ASP A 406 -78.92 -109.58 -55.16
N HIS A 407 -79.93 -108.77 -54.80
CA HIS A 407 -81.19 -108.62 -55.55
C HIS A 407 -80.98 -107.92 -56.89
N ASN A 408 -81.63 -108.40 -57.95
CA ASN A 408 -81.55 -107.82 -59.30
C ASN A 408 -82.93 -107.33 -59.75
N ASP A 409 -83.22 -106.04 -59.57
CA ASP A 409 -84.54 -105.47 -59.83
C ASP A 409 -85.03 -105.64 -61.29
N TRP A 410 -84.12 -105.87 -62.25
CA TRP A 410 -84.47 -106.19 -63.65
C TRP A 410 -85.06 -107.60 -63.84
N GLN A 411 -84.79 -108.53 -62.93
CA GLN A 411 -85.23 -109.93 -62.99
C GLN A 411 -86.28 -110.22 -61.92
N ASP A 412 -86.09 -109.65 -60.72
CA ASP A 412 -86.85 -109.95 -59.51
C ASP A 412 -87.99 -108.94 -59.24
N SER A 413 -88.02 -107.80 -59.96
CA SER A 413 -88.91 -106.64 -59.68
C SER A 413 -88.69 -106.05 -58.28
N HIS A 414 -89.61 -105.20 -57.79
CA HIS A 414 -89.56 -104.67 -56.42
C HIS A 414 -89.77 -105.75 -55.35
N ASP A 415 -88.94 -105.77 -54.30
CA ASP A 415 -89.26 -106.48 -53.04
C ASP A 415 -90.17 -105.62 -52.14
N GLY A 416 -91.29 -105.17 -52.71
CA GLY A 416 -92.31 -104.40 -51.98
C GLY A 416 -93.04 -105.24 -50.92
N GLY A 417 -93.10 -106.57 -51.13
CA GLY A 417 -93.81 -107.49 -50.26
C GLY A 417 -93.12 -107.77 -48.92
N ALA A 418 -91.78 -107.82 -48.89
CA ALA A 418 -91.02 -108.05 -47.65
C ALA A 418 -90.13 -106.86 -47.28
N LEU A 419 -89.28 -106.35 -48.19
CA LEU A 419 -88.26 -105.36 -47.83
C LEU A 419 -88.84 -103.98 -47.49
N LEU A 420 -89.61 -103.36 -48.39
CA LEU A 420 -90.17 -102.02 -48.15
C LEU A 420 -91.09 -102.02 -46.92
N THR A 421 -91.87 -103.09 -46.77
CA THR A 421 -92.74 -103.34 -45.61
C THR A 421 -91.94 -103.52 -44.31
N GLN A 422 -90.77 -104.15 -44.35
CA GLN A 422 -89.85 -104.28 -43.21
C GLN A 422 -89.26 -102.92 -42.81
N ILE A 423 -88.76 -102.13 -43.75
CA ILE A 423 -88.17 -100.80 -43.47
C ILE A 423 -89.23 -99.87 -42.87
N ALA A 424 -90.44 -99.83 -43.43
CA ALA A 424 -91.55 -99.06 -42.87
C ALA A 424 -91.92 -99.50 -41.44
N GLN A 425 -91.84 -100.80 -41.12
CA GLN A 425 -92.02 -101.30 -39.76
C GLN A 425 -90.87 -100.91 -38.81
N GLU A 426 -89.62 -100.97 -39.27
CA GLU A 426 -88.44 -100.57 -38.49
C GLU A 426 -88.43 -99.06 -38.20
N TRP A 427 -88.95 -98.23 -39.11
CA TRP A 427 -89.09 -96.77 -38.93
C TRP A 427 -90.42 -96.33 -38.31
N GLY A 428 -91.39 -97.24 -38.15
CA GLY A 428 -92.67 -96.97 -37.49
C GLY A 428 -93.69 -96.18 -38.30
N CYS A 429 -93.46 -95.98 -39.61
CA CYS A 429 -94.40 -95.36 -40.54
C CYS A 429 -95.34 -96.40 -41.18
N ASP A 430 -96.31 -95.93 -41.97
CA ASP A 430 -97.28 -96.82 -42.65
C ASP A 430 -96.71 -97.57 -43.85
N ASN A 431 -95.93 -96.88 -44.69
CA ASN A 431 -95.40 -97.41 -45.93
C ASN A 431 -94.10 -96.69 -46.31
N LEU A 432 -93.27 -97.38 -47.09
CA LEU A 432 -92.19 -96.81 -47.89
C LEU A 432 -92.54 -97.07 -49.36
N GLY A 433 -92.90 -96.03 -50.10
CA GLY A 433 -93.09 -96.15 -51.55
C GLY A 433 -91.74 -96.23 -52.25
N GLU A 434 -91.71 -96.88 -53.42
CA GLU A 434 -90.53 -96.98 -54.27
C GLU A 434 -90.94 -96.85 -55.73
N SER A 435 -90.22 -96.00 -56.45
CA SER A 435 -90.23 -95.93 -57.91
C SER A 435 -88.78 -95.99 -58.38
N LEU A 436 -88.45 -96.91 -59.29
CA LEU A 436 -87.07 -97.18 -59.68
C LEU A 436 -86.87 -97.10 -61.20
N ALA A 437 -85.73 -96.56 -61.61
CA ALA A 437 -85.29 -96.54 -63.01
C ALA A 437 -83.89 -97.13 -63.12
N GLY A 438 -83.69 -98.04 -64.06
CA GLY A 438 -82.37 -98.63 -64.31
C GLY A 438 -81.44 -97.68 -65.05
N ASN A 439 -80.20 -97.56 -64.60
CA ASN A 439 -79.13 -96.86 -65.29
C ASN A 439 -77.85 -97.70 -65.24
N GLN A 440 -77.53 -98.39 -66.34
CA GLN A 440 -76.33 -99.22 -66.48
C GLN A 440 -75.06 -98.42 -66.84
N SER A 441 -75.20 -97.20 -67.38
CA SER A 441 -74.06 -96.36 -67.76
C SER A 441 -73.27 -95.94 -66.52
N LEU A 442 -73.97 -95.41 -65.52
CA LEU A 442 -73.38 -94.94 -64.27
C LEU A 442 -72.75 -96.10 -63.47
N ALA A 443 -73.36 -97.28 -63.51
CA ALA A 443 -72.83 -98.52 -62.91
C ALA A 443 -71.56 -98.98 -63.62
N THR A 444 -71.50 -98.89 -64.95
CA THR A 444 -70.30 -99.23 -65.73
C THR A 444 -69.14 -98.30 -65.37
N GLN A 445 -69.38 -96.99 -65.30
CA GLN A 445 -68.36 -96.01 -64.89
C GLN A 445 -67.87 -96.27 -63.45
N ALA A 446 -68.78 -96.45 -62.49
CA ALA A 446 -68.45 -96.71 -61.09
C ALA A 446 -67.69 -98.04 -60.90
N SER A 447 -68.12 -99.13 -61.55
CA SER A 447 -67.48 -100.45 -61.44
C SER A 447 -66.14 -100.55 -62.17
N ASN A 448 -65.92 -99.76 -63.23
CA ASN A 448 -64.61 -99.59 -63.86
C ASN A 448 -63.60 -98.80 -62.98
N GLY A 449 -64.06 -98.13 -61.92
CA GLY A 449 -63.25 -97.22 -61.12
C GLY A 449 -62.99 -95.87 -61.82
N GLU A 450 -63.87 -95.46 -62.74
CA GLU A 450 -63.85 -94.13 -63.35
C GLU A 450 -64.39 -93.09 -62.35
N THR A 451 -63.92 -91.84 -62.43
CA THR A 451 -64.42 -90.75 -61.57
C THR A 451 -65.82 -90.35 -62.01
N VAL A 452 -66.84 -90.90 -61.36
CA VAL A 452 -68.21 -90.41 -61.45
C VAL A 452 -68.29 -89.01 -60.85
N THR A 453 -68.93 -88.08 -61.56
CA THR A 453 -69.10 -86.68 -61.13
C THR A 453 -70.55 -86.36 -60.74
N VAL A 454 -70.75 -85.21 -60.11
CA VAL A 454 -72.09 -84.69 -59.82
C VAL A 454 -72.88 -84.43 -61.12
N ALA A 455 -72.19 -84.11 -62.23
CA ALA A 455 -72.83 -84.03 -63.54
C ALA A 455 -73.40 -85.38 -64.00
N ASP A 456 -72.63 -86.47 -63.86
CA ASP A 456 -73.09 -87.82 -64.23
C ASP A 456 -74.28 -88.27 -63.36
N LEU A 457 -74.20 -88.03 -62.05
CA LEU A 457 -75.28 -88.33 -61.10
C LEU A 457 -76.55 -87.53 -61.39
N LYS A 458 -76.44 -86.21 -61.60
CA LYS A 458 -77.59 -85.37 -61.98
C LYS A 458 -78.17 -85.80 -63.32
N GLY A 459 -77.35 -86.11 -64.33
CA GLY A 459 -77.81 -86.61 -65.62
C GLY A 459 -78.57 -87.94 -65.51
N ALA A 460 -78.11 -88.85 -64.65
CA ALA A 460 -78.81 -90.09 -64.35
C ALA A 460 -80.16 -89.86 -63.65
N VAL A 461 -80.22 -88.93 -62.68
CA VAL A 461 -81.47 -88.52 -62.02
C VAL A 461 -82.43 -87.84 -63.00
N TYR A 462 -81.95 -86.95 -63.88
CA TYR A 462 -82.74 -86.25 -64.90
C TYR A 462 -83.43 -87.24 -65.84
N GLN A 463 -82.67 -88.17 -66.42
CA GLN A 463 -83.20 -89.22 -67.28
C GLN A 463 -84.20 -90.12 -66.53
N ALA A 464 -83.89 -90.50 -65.29
CA ALA A 464 -84.77 -91.32 -64.47
C ALA A 464 -86.10 -90.62 -64.14
N VAL A 465 -86.10 -89.31 -63.86
CA VAL A 465 -87.34 -88.54 -63.71
C VAL A 465 -88.11 -88.51 -65.03
N ILE A 466 -87.46 -88.29 -66.18
CA ILE A 466 -88.12 -88.27 -67.50
C ILE A 466 -88.84 -89.59 -67.79
N ASP A 467 -88.21 -90.73 -67.54
CA ASP A 467 -88.83 -92.02 -67.82
C ASP A 467 -89.96 -92.37 -66.84
N LEU A 468 -89.78 -92.12 -65.54
CA LEU A 468 -90.79 -92.42 -64.51
C LEU A 468 -91.96 -91.42 -64.46
N LEU A 469 -91.77 -90.20 -64.95
CA LEU A 469 -92.80 -89.17 -64.99
C LEU A 469 -93.60 -89.20 -66.30
N PHE A 470 -93.04 -89.77 -67.38
CA PHE A 470 -93.68 -89.79 -68.71
C PHE A 470 -93.92 -91.23 -69.22
N GLU A 471 -94.11 -92.20 -68.32
CA GLU A 471 -94.38 -93.62 -68.65
C GLU A 471 -95.58 -93.83 -69.59
N GLY A 472 -96.52 -92.87 -69.61
CA GLY A 472 -97.69 -92.91 -70.50
C GLY A 472 -97.30 -92.98 -71.98
N ALA A 473 -96.12 -92.45 -72.36
CA ALA A 473 -95.57 -92.59 -73.70
C ALA A 473 -95.27 -94.05 -74.08
N ASP A 474 -94.91 -94.86 -73.08
CA ASP A 474 -94.48 -96.25 -73.24
C ASP A 474 -95.66 -97.24 -73.07
N GLY A 475 -96.86 -96.72 -72.76
CA GLY A 475 -98.10 -97.48 -72.62
C GLY A 475 -98.37 -98.03 -71.21
N SER A 476 -97.65 -97.55 -70.20
CA SER A 476 -97.80 -97.96 -68.78
C SER A 476 -99.18 -97.62 -68.18
N ASP A 477 -99.48 -98.26 -67.05
CA ASP A 477 -100.55 -97.90 -66.11
C ASP A 477 -100.17 -96.69 -65.20
N ASN A 478 -98.99 -96.10 -65.41
CA ASN A 478 -98.50 -94.86 -64.79
C ASN A 478 -98.28 -95.00 -63.27
N GLY A 479 -97.71 -96.16 -62.88
CA GLY A 479 -97.45 -96.50 -61.49
C GLY A 479 -96.48 -95.54 -60.82
N HIS A 480 -95.37 -95.22 -61.47
CA HIS A 480 -94.33 -94.32 -60.94
C HIS A 480 -94.74 -92.85 -61.11
N THR A 481 -95.41 -92.51 -62.21
CA THR A 481 -95.92 -91.15 -62.43
C THR A 481 -96.90 -90.72 -61.34
N THR A 482 -97.81 -91.61 -60.91
CA THR A 482 -98.75 -91.31 -59.82
C THR A 482 -98.08 -91.17 -58.45
N ASP A 483 -96.96 -91.86 -58.22
CA ASP A 483 -96.15 -91.79 -57.00
C ASP A 483 -95.39 -90.47 -56.89
N LEU A 484 -94.59 -90.15 -57.90
CA LEU A 484 -93.74 -88.97 -57.94
C LEU A 484 -94.57 -87.67 -57.92
N LEU A 485 -95.73 -87.66 -58.59
CA LEU A 485 -96.67 -86.54 -58.51
C LEU A 485 -97.48 -86.48 -57.20
N GLY A 486 -97.53 -87.57 -56.42
CA GLY A 486 -98.27 -87.64 -55.15
C GLY A 486 -99.79 -87.66 -55.32
N VAL A 487 -100.31 -87.98 -56.51
CA VAL A 487 -101.75 -87.90 -56.86
C VAL A 487 -102.58 -89.14 -56.48
N ARG A 488 -101.98 -90.08 -55.73
CA ARG A 488 -102.62 -91.32 -55.29
C ARG A 488 -103.63 -91.07 -54.16
N TYR A 489 -104.72 -91.84 -54.15
CA TYR A 489 -105.78 -91.75 -53.13
C TYR A 489 -105.92 -93.04 -52.32
N ALA A 490 -105.74 -92.95 -50.99
CA ALA A 490 -106.21 -94.00 -50.09
C ALA A 490 -107.75 -94.16 -50.19
N ASN A 491 -108.24 -95.40 -50.10
CA ASN A 491 -109.65 -95.70 -50.34
C ASN A 491 -110.57 -95.00 -49.31
N GLY A 492 -111.37 -94.04 -49.77
CA GLY A 492 -112.20 -93.18 -48.92
C GLY A 492 -111.51 -91.92 -48.40
N SER A 493 -110.29 -91.60 -48.85
CA SER A 493 -109.64 -90.30 -48.58
C SER A 493 -110.27 -89.17 -49.39
N LYS A 494 -110.33 -87.97 -48.78
CA LYS A 494 -110.66 -86.72 -49.49
C LYS A 494 -109.43 -86.09 -50.15
N TYR A 495 -108.23 -86.44 -49.71
CA TYR A 495 -106.96 -85.83 -50.13
C TYR A 495 -106.09 -86.86 -50.87
N ALA A 496 -105.48 -86.43 -51.98
CA ALA A 496 -104.32 -87.12 -52.53
C ALA A 496 -103.16 -87.07 -51.52
N GLY A 497 -102.31 -88.09 -51.50
CA GLY A 497 -101.15 -88.13 -50.61
C GLY A 497 -100.54 -89.51 -50.43
N GLY A 498 -99.51 -89.57 -49.60
CA GLY A 498 -98.65 -90.76 -49.44
C GLY A 498 -97.18 -90.48 -49.79
N SER A 499 -96.94 -89.42 -50.56
CA SER A 499 -95.63 -89.04 -51.10
C SER A 499 -95.38 -87.55 -50.79
N ASP A 500 -95.06 -87.27 -49.52
CA ASP A 500 -94.83 -85.91 -48.97
C ASP A 500 -93.34 -85.61 -48.77
N PHE A 501 -92.56 -86.63 -48.39
CA PHE A 501 -91.10 -86.59 -48.43
C PHE A 501 -90.57 -87.41 -49.60
N LEU A 502 -89.45 -86.95 -50.17
CA LEU A 502 -88.64 -87.70 -51.14
C LEU A 502 -87.27 -88.00 -50.56
N GLY A 503 -86.76 -89.21 -50.81
CA GLY A 503 -85.33 -89.48 -50.89
C GLY A 503 -85.01 -90.06 -52.27
N VAL A 504 -83.81 -89.77 -52.78
CA VAL A 504 -83.27 -90.35 -54.02
C VAL A 504 -81.86 -90.85 -53.78
N THR A 505 -81.58 -92.07 -54.23
CA THR A 505 -80.24 -92.67 -54.17
C THR A 505 -79.94 -93.42 -55.46
N TYR A 506 -78.69 -93.87 -55.58
CA TYR A 506 -78.23 -94.78 -56.63
C TYR A 506 -77.54 -95.98 -55.99
N ASP A 507 -77.75 -97.17 -56.54
CA ASP A 507 -77.01 -98.39 -56.19
C ASP A 507 -76.69 -99.22 -57.43
N TYR A 508 -75.55 -99.93 -57.38
CA TYR A 508 -75.13 -100.85 -58.44
C TYR A 508 -74.65 -102.21 -57.88
N ASP A 509 -74.81 -103.26 -58.69
CA ASP A 509 -74.39 -104.62 -58.35
C ASP A 509 -72.99 -104.98 -58.91
N ASN A 510 -72.46 -106.12 -58.47
CA ASN A 510 -71.17 -106.64 -58.94
C ASN A 510 -71.18 -107.12 -60.42
N ASN A 511 -72.32 -107.01 -61.12
CA ASN A 511 -72.50 -107.41 -62.52
C ASN A 511 -72.60 -106.19 -63.47
N GLY A 512 -72.56 -104.96 -62.96
CA GLY A 512 -72.71 -103.73 -63.74
C GLY A 512 -74.15 -103.27 -63.98
N ASN A 513 -75.12 -103.84 -63.27
CA ASN A 513 -76.47 -103.28 -63.19
C ASN A 513 -76.50 -102.17 -62.14
N GLY A 514 -77.33 -101.14 -62.34
CA GLY A 514 -77.58 -100.15 -61.31
C GLY A 514 -78.90 -99.41 -61.50
N TRP A 515 -79.40 -98.80 -60.43
CA TRP A 515 -80.76 -98.27 -60.33
C TRP A 515 -80.80 -96.96 -59.56
N ILE A 516 -81.48 -95.95 -60.11
CA ILE A 516 -81.89 -94.74 -59.38
C ILE A 516 -83.19 -95.10 -58.67
N ARG A 517 -83.19 -95.03 -57.34
CA ARG A 517 -84.38 -95.28 -56.51
C ARG A 517 -84.92 -93.97 -55.98
N PHE A 518 -86.20 -93.70 -56.25
CA PHE A 518 -86.99 -92.64 -55.65
C PHE A 518 -87.87 -93.29 -54.58
N ASN A 519 -87.63 -92.97 -53.32
CA ASN A 519 -88.45 -93.48 -52.21
C ASN A 519 -89.36 -92.36 -51.67
N SER A 520 -90.65 -92.66 -51.60
CA SER A 520 -91.69 -91.74 -51.15
C SER A 520 -92.19 -92.12 -49.76
N ILE A 521 -92.35 -91.12 -48.88
CA ILE A 521 -92.76 -91.32 -47.49
C ILE A 521 -93.90 -90.33 -47.16
N PRO A 522 -94.98 -90.77 -46.48
CA PRO A 522 -96.05 -89.89 -46.01
C PRO A 522 -95.61 -89.06 -44.80
N ASP A 523 -95.98 -87.78 -44.77
CA ASP A 523 -95.66 -86.92 -43.63
C ASP A 523 -96.57 -87.22 -42.44
N GLY A 524 -95.98 -87.65 -41.32
CA GLY A 524 -96.69 -87.87 -40.05
C GLY A 524 -97.43 -86.64 -39.50
N HIS A 525 -97.00 -85.44 -39.89
CA HIS A 525 -97.63 -84.16 -39.58
C HIS A 525 -98.46 -83.56 -40.73
N GLY A 526 -98.51 -84.22 -41.89
CA GLY A 526 -99.22 -83.74 -43.09
C GLY A 526 -100.75 -83.79 -42.97
N GLU A 527 -101.45 -82.93 -43.73
CA GLU A 527 -102.92 -82.83 -43.70
C GLU A 527 -103.61 -84.16 -44.06
N HIS A 528 -103.07 -84.91 -45.02
CA HIS A 528 -103.55 -86.25 -45.39
C HIS A 528 -103.52 -87.21 -44.20
N THR A 529 -102.39 -87.32 -43.50
CA THR A 529 -102.23 -88.16 -42.32
C THR A 529 -103.13 -87.73 -41.17
N ALA A 530 -103.29 -86.41 -40.95
CA ALA A 530 -104.22 -85.87 -39.96
C ALA A 530 -105.68 -86.21 -40.30
N TYR A 531 -106.08 -86.10 -41.57
CA TYR A 531 -107.41 -86.48 -42.06
C TYR A 531 -107.68 -87.98 -41.84
N MET A 532 -106.72 -88.85 -42.18
CA MET A 532 -106.88 -90.31 -42.04
C MET A 532 -107.07 -90.71 -40.57
N LYS A 533 -106.33 -90.12 -39.62
CA LYS A 533 -106.55 -90.33 -38.18
C LYS A 533 -107.92 -89.84 -37.72
N ALA A 534 -108.35 -88.66 -38.17
CA ALA A 534 -109.64 -88.09 -37.80
C ALA A 534 -110.84 -88.96 -38.25
N HIS A 535 -110.67 -89.78 -39.30
CA HIS A 535 -111.68 -90.71 -39.81
C HIS A 535 -111.46 -92.17 -39.36
N HIS A 536 -110.69 -92.37 -38.29
CA HIS A 536 -110.43 -93.68 -37.66
C HIS A 536 -109.73 -94.74 -38.54
N TYR A 537 -109.05 -94.34 -39.62
CA TYR A 537 -108.14 -95.24 -40.32
C TYR A 537 -106.95 -95.59 -39.40
N LYS A 538 -106.51 -96.85 -39.47
CA LYS A 538 -105.35 -97.32 -38.71
C LYS A 538 -104.07 -96.93 -39.45
N VAL A 539 -103.63 -95.70 -39.23
CA VAL A 539 -102.37 -95.15 -39.75
C VAL A 539 -101.35 -94.99 -38.61
N LYS A 540 -100.14 -95.50 -38.83
CA LYS A 540 -98.97 -95.38 -37.96
C LYS A 540 -98.22 -94.07 -38.15
N SER A 541 -98.17 -93.51 -39.35
CA SER A 541 -97.42 -92.27 -39.62
C SER A 541 -97.94 -91.16 -38.72
N GLY A 542 -97.03 -90.43 -38.07
CA GLY A 542 -97.29 -89.44 -37.02
C GLY A 542 -97.78 -90.01 -35.68
N SER A 543 -97.47 -91.27 -35.38
CA SER A 543 -97.64 -91.85 -34.04
C SER A 543 -96.43 -91.54 -33.14
N SER A 544 -96.44 -92.02 -31.90
CA SER A 544 -95.26 -92.06 -31.02
C SER A 544 -94.16 -92.99 -31.53
N GLU A 545 -94.50 -93.91 -32.42
CA GLU A 545 -93.64 -94.94 -32.97
C GLU A 545 -92.99 -94.52 -34.30
N ASP A 546 -93.60 -93.58 -35.02
CA ASP A 546 -93.08 -93.05 -36.30
C ASP A 546 -91.84 -92.18 -36.07
N LYS A 547 -90.67 -92.71 -36.44
CA LYS A 547 -89.37 -92.06 -36.31
C LYS A 547 -89.13 -90.97 -37.36
N THR A 548 -89.90 -90.91 -38.43
CA THR A 548 -89.66 -89.97 -39.54
C THR A 548 -89.94 -88.52 -39.12
N ILE A 549 -90.82 -88.32 -38.14
CA ILE A 549 -91.17 -87.02 -37.56
C ILE A 549 -90.43 -86.71 -36.24
N GLN A 550 -89.42 -87.48 -35.83
CA GLN A 550 -88.82 -87.38 -34.50
C GLN A 550 -87.45 -86.70 -34.47
N GLY A 551 -87.37 -85.55 -33.80
CA GLY A 551 -86.12 -84.83 -33.57
C GLY A 551 -85.40 -84.52 -34.88
N SER A 552 -84.09 -84.80 -34.92
CA SER A 552 -83.25 -84.52 -36.09
C SER A 552 -83.64 -85.31 -37.35
N ASN A 553 -84.44 -86.36 -37.24
CA ASN A 553 -84.94 -87.11 -38.40
C ASN A 553 -85.89 -86.25 -39.24
N TYR A 554 -86.65 -85.36 -38.61
CA TYR A 554 -87.59 -84.43 -39.26
C TYR A 554 -86.94 -83.13 -39.72
N ASP A 555 -85.70 -82.85 -39.31
CA ASP A 555 -84.97 -81.65 -39.75
C ASP A 555 -84.93 -81.61 -41.28
N GLN A 556 -85.50 -80.55 -41.85
CA GLN A 556 -85.63 -80.40 -43.29
C GLN A 556 -84.29 -80.02 -43.91
N ILE A 557 -83.89 -80.76 -44.94
CA ILE A 557 -82.72 -80.45 -45.74
C ILE A 557 -83.17 -79.44 -46.80
N ALA A 558 -82.50 -78.29 -46.85
CA ALA A 558 -82.89 -77.20 -47.73
C ALA A 558 -82.81 -77.63 -49.21
N ILE A 559 -83.90 -77.41 -49.94
CA ILE A 559 -83.92 -77.48 -51.40
C ILE A 559 -83.34 -76.15 -51.92
N PRO A 560 -82.29 -76.14 -52.74
CA PRO A 560 -81.72 -74.92 -53.32
C PRO A 560 -82.77 -74.10 -54.08
N SER A 561 -83.07 -72.90 -53.59
CA SER A 561 -84.04 -72.02 -54.24
C SER A 561 -83.41 -71.25 -55.39
N ALA A 562 -83.95 -71.36 -56.61
CA ALA A 562 -83.49 -70.63 -57.80
C ALA A 562 -83.70 -69.08 -57.77
N ASN A 563 -84.05 -68.50 -56.62
CA ASN A 563 -84.29 -67.06 -56.44
C ASN A 563 -83.03 -66.33 -55.91
N HIS A 564 -81.97 -66.31 -56.71
CA HIS A 564 -80.66 -65.73 -56.36
C HIS A 564 -80.70 -64.23 -56.00
N ASP A 565 -81.72 -63.54 -56.50
CA ASP A 565 -81.93 -62.09 -56.41
C ASP A 565 -81.90 -61.56 -54.97
N ASP A 566 -82.52 -62.28 -54.03
CA ASP A 566 -82.61 -61.85 -52.63
C ASP A 566 -81.32 -62.14 -51.84
N GLN A 567 -80.52 -63.12 -52.26
CA GLN A 567 -79.19 -63.36 -51.72
C GLN A 567 -78.24 -62.20 -52.08
N ILE A 568 -78.28 -61.72 -53.33
CA ILE A 568 -77.49 -60.57 -53.78
C ILE A 568 -77.88 -59.30 -53.01
N LYS A 569 -79.18 -59.01 -52.86
CA LYS A 569 -79.67 -57.84 -52.08
C LYS A 569 -79.15 -57.86 -50.63
N GLN A 570 -79.16 -59.02 -49.98
CA GLN A 570 -78.64 -59.18 -48.61
C GLN A 570 -77.12 -58.95 -48.53
N LEU A 571 -76.36 -59.48 -49.50
CA LEU A 571 -74.90 -59.29 -49.56
C LEU A 571 -74.51 -57.83 -49.86
N GLN A 572 -75.25 -57.14 -50.73
CA GLN A 572 -75.07 -55.71 -50.98
C GLN A 572 -75.34 -54.86 -49.72
N ALA A 573 -76.39 -55.18 -48.97
CA ALA A 573 -76.67 -54.54 -47.68
C ALA A 573 -75.58 -54.82 -46.62
N ALA A 574 -74.99 -56.02 -46.60
CA ALA A 574 -73.87 -56.35 -45.73
C ALA A 574 -72.61 -55.54 -46.07
N VAL A 575 -72.25 -55.44 -47.36
CA VAL A 575 -71.12 -54.62 -47.84
C VAL A 575 -71.29 -53.14 -47.46
N ALA A 576 -72.50 -52.59 -47.60
CA ALA A 576 -72.80 -51.21 -47.18
C ALA A 576 -72.63 -51.02 -45.66
N THR A 577 -73.13 -51.97 -44.86
CA THR A 577 -73.05 -51.95 -43.39
C THR A 577 -71.60 -52.03 -42.90
N ASP A 578 -70.80 -52.95 -43.45
CA ASP A 578 -69.40 -53.11 -43.05
C ASP A 578 -68.50 -51.99 -43.58
N THR A 579 -68.87 -51.34 -44.67
CA THR A 579 -68.23 -50.08 -45.12
C THR A 579 -68.41 -48.97 -44.08
N GLN A 580 -69.61 -48.83 -43.52
CA GLN A 580 -69.86 -47.85 -42.44
C GLN A 580 -69.07 -48.23 -41.17
N ALA A 581 -69.11 -49.49 -40.75
CA ALA A 581 -68.36 -49.95 -39.58
C ALA A 581 -66.85 -49.71 -39.69
N LEU A 582 -66.27 -49.86 -40.89
CA LEU A 582 -64.87 -49.53 -41.16
C LEU A 582 -64.58 -48.02 -41.05
N ASN A 583 -65.51 -47.16 -41.49
CA ASN A 583 -65.37 -45.71 -41.38
C ASN A 583 -65.49 -45.24 -39.92
N ASP A 584 -66.41 -45.83 -39.15
CA ASP A 584 -66.56 -45.55 -37.71
C ASP A 584 -65.31 -46.00 -36.93
N ALA A 585 -64.77 -47.18 -37.23
CA ALA A 585 -63.53 -47.67 -36.64
C ALA A 585 -62.33 -46.75 -36.96
N LYS A 586 -62.19 -46.31 -38.22
CA LYS A 586 -61.14 -45.36 -38.64
C LYS A 586 -61.26 -44.02 -37.93
N THR A 587 -62.49 -43.52 -37.79
CA THR A 587 -62.78 -42.28 -37.05
C THR A 587 -62.36 -42.42 -35.60
N LYS A 588 -62.75 -43.52 -34.93
CA LYS A 588 -62.39 -43.79 -33.54
C LYS A 588 -60.88 -43.91 -33.34
N ALA A 589 -60.17 -44.59 -34.25
CA ALA A 589 -58.71 -44.73 -34.22
C ALA A 589 -57.98 -43.38 -34.40
N SER A 590 -58.52 -42.48 -35.22
CA SER A 590 -58.02 -41.10 -35.35
C SER A 590 -58.19 -40.29 -34.06
N THR A 591 -59.34 -40.43 -33.38
CA THR A 591 -59.58 -39.82 -32.07
C THR A 591 -58.59 -40.34 -31.02
N THR A 592 -58.42 -41.66 -30.89
CA THR A 592 -57.51 -42.25 -29.88
C THR A 592 -56.04 -41.89 -30.13
N ALA A 593 -55.61 -41.77 -31.39
CA ALA A 593 -54.26 -41.30 -31.72
C ALA A 593 -54.04 -39.83 -31.28
N SER A 594 -55.05 -38.98 -31.47
CA SER A 594 -55.01 -37.57 -31.06
C SER A 594 -55.02 -37.39 -29.53
N GLU A 595 -55.81 -38.20 -28.83
CA GLU A 595 -55.82 -38.27 -27.36
C GLU A 595 -54.48 -38.76 -26.80
N LEU A 596 -53.90 -39.81 -27.40
CA LEU A 596 -52.58 -40.35 -27.03
C LEU A 596 -51.48 -39.30 -27.21
N LYS A 597 -51.45 -38.61 -28.35
CA LYS A 597 -50.46 -37.55 -28.60
C LYS A 597 -50.56 -36.41 -27.59
N SER A 598 -51.79 -36.03 -27.23
CA SER A 598 -52.05 -35.00 -26.22
C SER A 598 -51.58 -35.42 -24.81
N ALA A 599 -51.74 -36.69 -24.45
CA ALA A 599 -51.20 -37.25 -23.20
C ALA A 599 -49.65 -37.28 -23.20
N GLN A 600 -49.03 -37.65 -24.34
CA GLN A 600 -47.57 -37.64 -24.50
C GLN A 600 -46.98 -36.23 -24.40
N ASP A 601 -47.64 -35.22 -24.98
CA ASP A 601 -47.22 -33.83 -24.88
C ASP A 601 -47.34 -33.27 -23.46
N LYS A 602 -48.38 -33.68 -22.71
CA LYS A 602 -48.51 -33.33 -21.28
C LYS A 602 -47.39 -33.96 -20.45
N LEU A 603 -47.15 -35.27 -20.63
CA LEU A 603 -46.07 -36.00 -19.97
C LEU A 603 -44.70 -35.33 -20.19
N ALA A 604 -44.39 -34.96 -21.44
CA ALA A 604 -43.15 -34.25 -21.76
C ALA A 604 -43.07 -32.86 -21.09
N SER A 605 -44.20 -32.13 -21.00
CA SER A 605 -44.27 -30.84 -20.30
C SER A 605 -44.01 -30.98 -18.79
N ASP A 606 -44.60 -31.99 -18.15
CA ASP A 606 -44.45 -32.20 -16.70
C ASP A 606 -43.09 -32.84 -16.34
N GLN A 607 -42.48 -33.63 -17.24
CA GLN A 607 -41.07 -34.06 -17.14
C GLN A 607 -40.10 -32.87 -17.21
N ALA A 608 -40.36 -31.87 -18.05
CA ALA A 608 -39.56 -30.65 -18.08
C ALA A 608 -39.68 -29.83 -16.78
N LYS A 609 -40.87 -29.77 -16.16
CA LYS A 609 -41.09 -29.12 -14.86
C LYS A 609 -40.39 -29.85 -13.72
N LEU A 610 -40.44 -31.19 -13.70
CA LEU A 610 -39.67 -32.03 -12.77
C LEU A 610 -38.16 -31.73 -12.87
N SER A 611 -37.64 -31.64 -14.10
CA SER A 611 -36.22 -31.31 -14.35
C SER A 611 -35.86 -29.89 -13.85
N GLN A 612 -36.75 -28.91 -14.00
CA GLN A 612 -36.55 -27.56 -13.43
C GLN A 612 -36.55 -27.57 -11.90
N ALA A 613 -37.45 -28.33 -11.26
CA ALA A 613 -37.48 -28.47 -9.80
C ALA A 613 -36.20 -29.11 -9.26
N GLN A 614 -35.70 -30.18 -9.90
CA GLN A 614 -34.43 -30.83 -9.56
C GLN A 614 -33.23 -29.87 -9.73
N LYS A 615 -33.23 -29.04 -10.77
CA LYS A 615 -32.22 -27.99 -10.99
C LYS A 615 -32.25 -26.93 -9.87
N ARG A 616 -33.44 -26.47 -9.47
CA ARG A 616 -33.64 -25.51 -8.37
C ARG A 616 -33.13 -26.04 -7.02
N VAL A 617 -33.36 -27.32 -6.71
CA VAL A 617 -32.78 -28.00 -5.53
C VAL A 617 -31.25 -27.97 -5.58
N THR A 618 -30.67 -28.26 -6.75
CA THR A 618 -29.21 -28.26 -6.95
C THR A 618 -28.62 -26.86 -6.76
N GLU A 619 -29.24 -25.84 -7.37
CA GLU A 619 -28.85 -24.43 -7.23
C GLU A 619 -28.92 -23.96 -5.78
N LEU A 620 -29.96 -24.34 -5.02
CA LEU A 620 -30.07 -24.03 -3.59
C LEU A 620 -28.95 -24.67 -2.76
N ARG A 621 -28.56 -25.91 -3.06
CA ARG A 621 -27.46 -26.61 -2.37
C ARG A 621 -26.10 -25.94 -2.67
N THR A 622 -25.81 -25.60 -3.93
CA THR A 622 -24.60 -24.86 -4.31
C THR A 622 -24.58 -23.44 -3.71
N ASN A 623 -25.73 -22.75 -3.68
CA ASN A 623 -25.83 -21.42 -3.06
C ASN A 623 -25.63 -21.49 -1.55
N LYS A 624 -26.13 -22.53 -0.86
CA LYS A 624 -25.85 -22.76 0.56
C LYS A 624 -24.34 -22.86 0.82
N GLU A 625 -23.63 -23.73 0.11
CA GLU A 625 -22.17 -23.90 0.30
C GLU A 625 -21.40 -22.59 0.04
N ASN A 626 -21.70 -21.91 -1.07
CA ASN A 626 -21.04 -20.65 -1.42
C ASN A 626 -21.32 -19.53 -0.42
N THR A 627 -22.57 -19.38 0.03
CA THR A 627 -22.93 -18.35 1.02
C THR A 627 -22.29 -18.63 2.38
N LEU A 628 -22.38 -19.85 2.91
CA LEU A 628 -21.79 -20.18 4.21
C LEU A 628 -20.26 -20.06 4.20
N LYS A 629 -19.61 -20.40 3.07
CA LYS A 629 -18.16 -20.19 2.89
C LYS A 629 -17.77 -18.72 2.79
N ALA A 630 -18.62 -17.86 2.21
CA ALA A 630 -18.38 -16.41 2.13
C ALA A 630 -18.69 -15.67 3.45
N MET A 631 -19.43 -16.29 4.38
CA MET A 631 -19.71 -15.74 5.71
C MET A 631 -18.58 -15.96 6.72
N ALA A 632 -17.61 -16.83 6.43
CA ALA A 632 -16.47 -17.05 7.30
C ALA A 632 -15.43 -15.93 7.13
N THR A 633 -15.11 -15.21 8.21
CA THR A 633 -14.18 -14.07 8.18
C THR A 633 -13.01 -14.24 9.16
N ASP A 634 -11.93 -13.48 8.97
CA ASP A 634 -10.82 -13.43 9.95
C ASP A 634 -11.14 -12.35 11.02
N PRO A 635 -11.39 -12.73 12.29
CA PRO A 635 -11.70 -11.76 13.35
C PRO A 635 -10.54 -10.78 13.63
N MET A 636 -9.31 -11.13 13.28
CA MET A 636 -8.16 -10.21 13.39
C MET A 636 -8.24 -9.02 12.43
N GLN A 637 -9.07 -9.10 11.38
CA GLN A 637 -9.26 -7.97 10.45
C GLN A 637 -10.24 -6.91 10.95
N SER A 638 -11.00 -7.18 12.02
CA SER A 638 -12.04 -6.29 12.51
C SER A 638 -11.49 -4.92 12.98
N PRO A 639 -12.25 -3.82 12.80
CA PRO A 639 -11.83 -2.49 13.25
C PRO A 639 -11.51 -2.42 14.75
N GLN A 640 -12.28 -3.14 15.57
CA GLN A 640 -12.10 -3.20 17.03
C GLN A 640 -10.77 -3.89 17.41
N VAL A 641 -10.45 -5.05 16.80
CA VAL A 641 -9.16 -5.72 17.06
C VAL A 641 -8.00 -4.86 16.56
N LYS A 642 -8.13 -4.18 15.42
CA LYS A 642 -7.12 -3.24 14.90
C LYS A 642 -6.91 -2.02 15.80
N GLN A 643 -7.97 -1.46 16.39
CA GLN A 643 -7.86 -0.41 17.41
C GLN A 643 -7.14 -0.90 18.67
N LEU A 644 -7.43 -2.12 19.13
CA LEU A 644 -6.75 -2.70 20.29
C LEU A 644 -5.26 -3.02 19.99
N GLN A 645 -4.94 -3.49 18.78
CA GLN A 645 -3.54 -3.65 18.32
C GLN A 645 -2.80 -2.29 18.27
N ALA A 646 -3.44 -1.24 17.76
CA ALA A 646 -2.88 0.11 17.76
C ALA A 646 -2.65 0.63 19.20
N LYS A 647 -3.58 0.38 20.12
CA LYS A 647 -3.40 0.68 21.55
C LYS A 647 -2.21 -0.09 22.17
N LEU A 648 -2.02 -1.35 21.78
CA LEU A 648 -0.89 -2.18 22.23
C LEU A 648 0.46 -1.63 21.74
N ALA A 649 0.50 -1.07 20.53
CA ALA A 649 1.67 -0.37 20.00
C ALA A 649 1.92 0.97 20.71
N GLN A 650 0.86 1.77 20.91
CA GLN A 650 0.96 3.06 21.61
C GLN A 650 1.47 2.88 23.05
N ALA A 651 0.99 1.86 23.78
CA ALA A 651 1.44 1.57 25.15
C ALA A 651 2.96 1.32 25.26
N ARG A 652 3.60 0.77 24.21
CA ARG A 652 5.06 0.60 24.13
C ARG A 652 5.76 1.95 23.88
N VAL A 653 5.25 2.73 22.94
CA VAL A 653 5.79 4.08 22.65
C VAL A 653 5.68 5.00 23.86
N ASP A 654 4.59 4.94 24.61
CA ASP A 654 4.40 5.72 25.84
C ASP A 654 5.40 5.30 26.93
N HIS A 655 5.68 4.00 27.06
CA HIS A 655 6.68 3.44 27.97
C HIS A 655 8.11 3.83 27.57
N ASP A 656 8.52 3.62 26.32
CA ASP A 656 9.83 4.00 25.79
C ASP A 656 10.12 5.50 26.01
N ASN A 657 9.12 6.35 25.77
CA ASN A 657 9.21 7.79 26.03
C ASN A 657 9.29 8.12 27.53
N GLY A 658 8.52 7.43 28.38
CA GLY A 658 8.58 7.58 29.83
C GLY A 658 9.94 7.22 30.42
N VAL A 659 10.49 6.05 30.03
CA VAL A 659 11.83 5.59 30.42
C VAL A 659 12.90 6.57 29.95
N LYS A 660 12.81 7.06 28.70
CA LYS A 660 13.74 8.05 28.15
C LYS A 660 13.68 9.39 28.90
N ALA A 661 12.50 9.85 29.29
CA ALA A 661 12.31 11.08 30.06
C ALA A 661 12.85 10.96 31.49
N GLU A 662 12.59 9.83 32.17
CA GLU A 662 13.08 9.54 33.51
C GLU A 662 14.61 9.41 33.54
N ASN A 663 15.21 8.65 32.60
CA ASN A 663 16.66 8.56 32.43
C ASN A 663 17.32 9.95 32.25
N ALA A 664 16.69 10.85 31.49
CA ALA A 664 17.18 12.22 31.30
C ALA A 664 17.06 13.08 32.56
N GLN A 665 15.97 12.95 33.32
CA GLN A 665 15.82 13.63 34.61
C GLN A 665 16.82 13.12 35.66
N TYR A 666 16.99 11.80 35.77
CA TYR A 666 17.97 11.17 36.66
C TYR A 666 19.39 11.66 36.35
N ALA A 667 19.81 11.62 35.07
CA ALA A 667 21.13 12.11 34.66
C ALA A 667 21.36 13.60 34.99
N ALA A 668 20.32 14.44 34.85
CA ALA A 668 20.38 15.85 35.24
C ALA A 668 20.51 16.04 36.76
N LYS A 669 19.69 15.33 37.56
CA LYS A 669 19.72 15.37 39.03
C LYS A 669 21.07 14.85 39.58
N ALA A 670 21.58 13.75 39.05
CA ALA A 670 22.87 13.17 39.44
C ALA A 670 24.05 14.11 39.12
N LYS A 671 24.02 14.78 37.97
CA LYS A 671 25.02 15.80 37.61
C LYS A 671 24.98 17.01 38.55
N ASP A 672 23.79 17.55 38.82
CA ASP A 672 23.59 18.68 39.74
C ASP A 672 24.06 18.33 41.18
N LEU A 673 23.70 17.15 41.68
CA LEU A 673 24.16 16.64 42.97
C LEU A 673 25.70 16.54 43.04
N LYS A 674 26.34 15.97 42.00
CA LYS A 674 27.80 15.86 41.90
C LYS A 674 28.49 17.22 41.87
N THR A 675 27.98 18.17 41.08
CA THR A 675 28.55 19.53 41.01
C THR A 675 28.37 20.30 42.33
N LYS A 676 27.26 20.12 43.05
CA LYS A 676 27.06 20.70 44.40
C LYS A 676 28.04 20.12 45.42
N HIS A 677 28.26 18.81 45.37
CA HIS A 677 29.23 18.11 46.21
C HIS A 677 30.67 18.60 45.95
N GLU A 678 31.09 18.67 44.68
CA GLU A 678 32.40 19.21 44.26
C GLU A 678 32.61 20.66 44.73
N ALA A 679 31.58 21.50 44.61
CA ALA A 679 31.63 22.89 45.07
C ALA A 679 31.75 23.02 46.59
N LYS A 680 31.07 22.16 47.37
CA LYS A 680 31.22 22.11 48.84
C LYS A 680 32.61 21.64 49.27
N LEU A 681 33.14 20.59 48.66
CA LEU A 681 34.50 20.11 48.97
C LEU A 681 35.55 21.20 48.68
N ALA A 682 35.41 21.95 47.59
CA ALA A 682 36.25 23.11 47.30
C ALA A 682 36.10 24.23 48.34
N ALA A 683 34.90 24.47 48.87
CA ALA A 683 34.66 25.47 49.92
C ALA A 683 35.28 25.06 51.28
N ILE A 684 35.21 23.79 51.66
CA ILE A 684 35.87 23.25 52.87
C ILE A 684 37.39 23.37 52.72
N ALA A 685 37.94 23.00 51.57
CA ALA A 685 39.37 23.12 51.29
C ALA A 685 39.89 24.56 51.46
N ALA A 686 39.11 25.57 51.08
CA ALA A 686 39.49 26.97 51.08
C ALA A 686 39.48 27.69 52.46
N GLN A 687 39.03 27.05 53.54
CA GLN A 687 39.02 27.69 54.88
C GLN A 687 40.46 27.93 55.40
N PRO A 688 40.78 29.08 56.04
CA PRO A 688 42.14 29.43 56.45
C PRO A 688 42.58 28.80 57.79
N THR A 689 43.86 28.44 57.91
CA THR A 689 44.41 27.67 59.04
C THR A 689 45.55 28.36 59.81
N SER A 690 45.96 29.58 59.45
CA SER A 690 46.97 30.36 60.18
C SER A 690 46.81 31.87 60.00
N LEU A 691 47.21 32.66 61.02
CA LEU A 691 47.12 34.13 61.04
C LEU A 691 48.44 34.83 60.61
N ALA A 692 49.54 34.07 60.45
CA ALA A 692 50.90 34.61 60.41
C ALA A 692 51.21 35.50 59.19
N GLU A 693 50.76 35.11 57.99
CA GLU A 693 51.04 35.89 56.76
C GLU A 693 50.35 37.27 56.77
N LEU A 694 49.15 37.35 57.35
CA LEU A 694 48.40 38.60 57.44
C LEU A 694 49.12 39.64 58.33
N GLN A 695 49.74 39.21 59.44
CA GLN A 695 50.52 40.11 60.30
C GLN A 695 51.73 40.71 59.55
N SER A 696 52.45 39.89 58.78
CA SER A 696 53.60 40.32 57.98
C SER A 696 53.22 41.39 56.93
N GLN A 697 52.16 41.14 56.15
CA GLN A 697 51.71 42.07 55.10
C GLN A 697 51.15 43.39 55.64
N LEU A 698 50.64 43.42 56.88
CA LEU A 698 50.13 44.63 57.52
C LEU A 698 51.24 45.51 58.10
N GLN A 699 52.33 44.91 58.62
CA GLN A 699 53.49 45.64 59.13
C GLN A 699 54.22 46.41 58.01
N ALA A 700 54.46 45.76 56.86
CA ALA A 700 55.16 46.37 55.72
C ALA A 700 54.52 47.68 55.21
N LYS A 701 53.21 47.90 55.44
CA LYS A 701 52.51 49.14 55.10
C LYS A 701 52.88 50.31 56.01
N LEU A 702 53.15 50.05 57.29
CA LEU A 702 53.65 51.05 58.23
C LEU A 702 55.11 51.40 57.92
N ASP A 703 55.92 50.40 57.60
CA ASP A 703 57.33 50.59 57.23
C ASP A 703 57.47 51.39 55.91
N THR A 704 56.55 51.19 54.96
CA THR A 704 56.46 51.97 53.71
C THR A 704 56.14 53.44 53.98
N LEU A 705 55.17 53.74 54.87
CA LEU A 705 54.86 55.11 55.28
C LEU A 705 56.07 55.79 55.92
N LYS A 706 56.83 55.07 56.76
CA LYS A 706 58.04 55.58 57.40
C LYS A 706 59.11 55.97 56.38
N ALA A 707 59.42 55.10 55.42
CA ALA A 707 60.42 55.37 54.40
C ALA A 707 60.07 56.59 53.51
N GLN A 708 58.78 56.76 53.19
CA GLN A 708 58.30 57.92 52.42
C GLN A 708 58.41 59.24 53.21
N HIS A 709 58.15 59.20 54.51
CA HIS A 709 58.31 60.36 55.40
C HIS A 709 59.77 60.78 55.54
N GLU A 710 60.66 59.83 55.86
CA GLU A 710 62.11 60.09 56.02
C GLU A 710 62.73 60.69 54.73
N ALA A 711 62.31 60.21 53.56
CA ALA A 711 62.75 60.74 52.26
C ALA A 711 62.33 62.21 52.05
N LYS A 712 61.11 62.61 52.42
CA LYS A 712 60.64 64.00 52.31
C LYS A 712 61.35 64.94 53.27
N ILE A 713 61.56 64.54 54.54
CA ILE A 713 62.29 65.36 55.52
C ILE A 713 63.72 65.61 55.03
N LYS A 714 64.37 64.60 54.42
CA LYS A 714 65.65 64.79 53.75
C LYS A 714 65.56 65.80 52.61
N GLN A 715 64.55 65.67 51.71
CA GLN A 715 64.37 66.59 50.60
C GLN A 715 64.18 68.05 51.05
N ILE A 716 63.32 68.30 52.05
CA ILE A 716 63.11 69.65 52.64
C ILE A 716 64.44 70.24 53.16
N THR A 717 65.27 69.40 53.78
CA THR A 717 66.58 69.78 54.32
C THR A 717 67.60 70.09 53.22
N ASP A 718 67.68 69.27 52.17
CA ASP A 718 68.59 69.49 51.04
C ASP A 718 68.23 70.79 50.27
N ASP A 719 66.94 71.02 50.03
CA ASP A 719 66.41 72.19 49.32
C ASP A 719 66.69 73.52 50.06
N ALA A 720 66.62 73.50 51.40
CA ALA A 720 66.94 74.64 52.24
C ALA A 720 68.45 74.96 52.19
N ASN A 721 69.30 73.94 52.29
CA ASN A 721 70.75 74.09 52.21
C ASN A 721 71.20 74.63 50.83
N ALA A 722 70.59 74.15 49.73
CA ALA A 722 70.87 74.65 48.39
C ALA A 722 70.55 76.16 48.25
N LYS A 723 69.41 76.61 48.77
CA LYS A 723 69.00 78.04 48.77
C LYS A 723 69.96 78.89 49.61
N ILE A 724 70.41 78.39 50.76
CA ILE A 724 71.40 79.06 51.63
C ILE A 724 72.78 79.17 50.96
N ALA A 725 73.20 78.16 50.19
CA ALA A 725 74.45 78.21 49.44
C ALA A 725 74.44 79.27 48.33
N ALA A 726 73.32 79.43 47.62
CA ALA A 726 73.17 80.45 46.58
C ALA A 726 73.31 81.89 47.13
N ILE A 727 72.67 82.19 48.27
CA ILE A 727 72.66 83.53 48.89
C ILE A 727 74.08 84.02 49.25
N LYS A 728 74.99 83.10 49.62
CA LYS A 728 76.36 83.45 50.06
C LYS A 728 77.29 83.91 48.93
N ASN A 729 77.00 83.53 47.68
CA ASN A 729 77.96 83.64 46.57
C ASN A 729 77.79 84.88 45.67
N GLN A 730 76.92 85.83 46.03
CA GLN A 730 76.56 86.97 45.18
C GLN A 730 77.31 88.26 45.56
N LYS A 731 78.05 88.86 44.61
CA LYS A 731 78.98 89.99 44.81
C LYS A 731 78.50 91.30 44.15
N VAL A 732 78.94 92.46 44.66
CA VAL A 732 78.61 93.82 44.17
C VAL A 732 79.92 94.61 43.91
N ALA A 733 79.87 95.70 43.12
CA ALA A 733 81.01 96.56 42.80
C ALA A 733 80.64 98.06 42.85
N ASP A 734 81.55 98.92 43.36
CA ASP A 734 81.40 100.39 43.38
C ASP A 734 82.37 101.08 42.39
N PRO A 735 81.89 101.63 41.26
CA PRO A 735 82.71 102.39 40.31
C PRO A 735 83.30 103.70 40.84
N LYS A 736 83.00 104.11 42.08
CA LYS A 736 83.45 105.40 42.64
C LYS A 736 84.88 105.38 43.18
N ILE A 737 85.41 104.21 43.53
CA ILE A 737 86.79 104.05 44.03
C ILE A 737 87.82 104.32 42.93
N ASP A 738 87.58 103.86 41.70
CA ASP A 738 88.51 104.02 40.58
C ASP A 738 88.77 105.50 40.23
N LYS A 739 87.75 106.36 40.38
CA LYS A 739 87.88 107.81 40.16
C LYS A 739 88.80 108.50 41.18
N LEU A 740 88.78 108.07 42.45
CA LEU A 740 89.59 108.70 43.51
C LEU A 740 91.09 108.40 43.31
N ASN A 741 91.43 107.18 42.89
CA ASN A 741 92.81 106.79 42.57
C ASN A 741 93.42 107.63 41.43
N ALA A 742 92.64 107.96 40.40
CA ALA A 742 93.11 108.80 39.29
C ALA A 742 93.50 110.23 39.73
N GLN A 743 92.79 110.81 40.70
CA GLN A 743 93.09 112.16 41.19
C GLN A 743 94.41 112.24 41.97
N ILE A 744 94.74 111.20 42.74
CA ILE A 744 96.03 111.11 43.47
C ILE A 744 97.23 111.11 42.53
N ALA A 745 97.12 110.52 41.33
CA ALA A 745 98.19 110.49 40.35
C ALA A 745 98.49 111.88 39.75
N GLN A 746 97.44 112.66 39.47
CA GLN A 746 97.57 114.01 38.88
C GLN A 746 98.34 114.96 39.81
N ILE A 747 97.96 115.01 41.09
CA ILE A 747 98.54 115.94 42.10
C ILE A 747 100.07 115.77 42.21
N LYS A 748 100.58 114.54 42.10
CA LYS A 748 102.02 114.25 42.12
C LYS A 748 102.76 114.77 40.88
N SER A 749 102.10 114.84 39.72
CA SER A 749 102.72 115.31 38.47
C SER A 749 102.93 116.83 38.48
N ASP A 750 101.96 117.59 38.98
CA ASP A 750 102.00 119.05 38.92
C ASP A 750 102.97 119.66 39.96
N LEU A 751 103.21 118.98 41.08
CA LEU A 751 104.23 119.38 42.06
C LEU A 751 105.65 119.36 41.45
N ALA A 752 105.99 118.34 40.66
CA ALA A 752 107.31 118.18 40.07
C ALA A 752 107.66 119.31 39.07
N LYS A 753 106.67 119.79 38.31
CA LYS A 753 106.82 120.90 37.36
C LYS A 753 107.22 122.20 38.06
N LYS A 754 106.70 122.45 39.27
CA LYS A 754 106.88 123.74 39.95
C LYS A 754 108.30 123.94 40.48
N GLN A 755 108.99 122.86 40.84
CA GLN A 755 110.42 122.89 41.20
C GLN A 755 111.26 123.40 40.02
N GLN A 756 111.08 122.75 38.87
CA GLN A 756 111.87 122.97 37.65
C GLN A 756 111.75 124.41 37.10
N GLU A 757 110.57 125.04 37.25
CA GLU A 757 110.35 126.44 36.85
C GLU A 757 111.11 127.43 37.74
N LEU A 758 111.14 127.19 39.06
CA LEU A 758 111.79 128.10 40.01
C LEU A 758 113.31 128.05 39.89
N ASP A 759 113.89 126.85 39.78
CA ASP A 759 115.33 126.67 39.56
C ASP A 759 115.81 127.37 38.28
N SER A 760 115.00 127.33 37.21
CA SER A 760 115.29 127.96 35.93
C SER A 760 115.37 129.49 36.00
N GLN A 761 114.59 130.13 36.87
CA GLN A 761 114.60 131.59 37.04
C GLN A 761 115.85 132.08 37.78
N TYR A 762 116.47 131.24 38.61
CA TYR A 762 117.61 131.60 39.44
C TYR A 762 118.91 131.76 38.63
N GLU A 763 119.24 130.77 37.79
CA GLU A 763 120.48 130.82 36.99
C GLU A 763 120.44 131.89 35.87
N ALA A 764 119.23 132.29 35.44
CA ALA A 764 119.07 133.42 34.51
C ALA A 764 119.51 134.77 35.13
N LEU A 765 119.24 134.97 36.43
CA LEU A 765 119.64 136.19 37.16
C LEU A 765 121.16 136.30 37.30
N LYS A 766 121.82 135.23 37.76
CA LYS A 766 123.28 135.10 37.82
C LYS A 766 123.95 135.44 36.50
N THR A 767 123.45 134.85 35.41
CA THR A 767 124.03 135.02 34.07
C THR A 767 124.03 136.49 33.63
N LYS A 768 122.96 137.23 33.95
CA LYS A 768 122.87 138.67 33.68
C LYS A 768 123.86 139.47 34.55
N ASN A 769 123.92 139.17 35.85
CA ASN A 769 124.78 139.86 36.81
C ASN A 769 126.27 139.83 36.40
N GLN A 770 126.78 138.66 36.01
CA GLN A 770 128.18 138.52 35.60
C GLN A 770 128.53 139.38 34.37
N ALA A 771 127.62 139.49 33.41
CA ALA A 771 127.85 140.26 32.18
C ALA A 771 127.92 141.78 32.38
N GLU A 772 127.22 142.32 33.39
CA GLU A 772 127.27 143.76 33.72
C GLU A 772 128.61 144.15 34.38
N TYR A 773 129.16 143.26 35.22
CA TYR A 773 130.46 143.43 35.88
C TYR A 773 131.64 143.50 34.91
N ASP A 774 131.72 142.53 33.98
CA ASP A 774 132.84 142.44 33.03
C ASP A 774 132.89 143.61 32.02
N ALA A 775 131.74 144.25 31.77
CA ALA A 775 131.64 145.40 30.87
C ALA A 775 132.25 146.68 31.45
N LEU A 776 132.10 146.96 32.74
CA LEU A 776 132.68 148.15 33.38
C LEU A 776 134.20 148.03 33.53
N ALA A 777 134.68 146.83 33.90
CA ALA A 777 136.10 146.52 34.09
C ALA A 777 136.99 146.95 32.90
N LYS A 778 136.46 146.83 31.68
CA LYS A 778 137.21 147.08 30.43
C LYS A 778 137.37 148.56 30.07
N LYS A 779 136.64 149.47 30.71
CA LYS A 779 136.60 150.91 30.31
C LYS A 779 137.56 151.81 31.11
N LEU A 780 138.24 151.26 32.11
CA LEU A 780 138.79 152.04 33.22
C LEU A 780 140.33 152.13 33.29
N HIS A 781 141.07 151.33 32.51
CA HIS A 781 142.54 151.28 32.55
C HIS A 781 143.13 151.50 31.15
N GLU A 782 143.81 152.63 30.93
CA GLU A 782 144.49 152.96 29.66
C GLU A 782 145.85 153.65 29.89
N SER A 783 146.64 153.11 30.81
CA SER A 783 148.06 153.43 31.02
C SER A 783 148.77 152.25 31.72
N ASP A 784 150.09 152.24 31.62
CA ASP A 784 151.03 151.27 32.20
C ASP A 784 150.91 149.78 31.82
N LYS A 785 151.95 149.32 31.13
CA LYS A 785 152.18 147.92 30.78
C LYS A 785 152.76 147.16 31.99
N ALA A 786 152.00 146.23 32.54
CA ALA A 786 152.52 144.98 33.08
C ALA A 786 151.49 143.88 32.74
N VAL A 787 151.82 142.82 32.01
CA VAL A 787 152.78 141.76 32.37
C VAL A 787 152.39 141.12 33.71
N VAL A 788 151.73 139.96 33.62
CA VAL A 788 151.90 138.72 34.43
C VAL A 788 152.06 138.92 35.96
N ASN A 789 151.26 138.29 36.81
CA ASN A 789 151.38 136.91 37.30
C ASN A 789 150.03 136.57 38.00
N GLY A 790 149.49 135.35 38.00
CA GLY A 790 150.09 134.05 38.39
C GLY A 790 149.34 133.59 39.67
N ASP A 791 149.33 132.35 40.13
CA ASP A 791 149.92 131.06 39.72
C ASP A 791 149.25 129.99 40.63
N SER A 792 149.46 128.68 40.56
CA SER A 792 149.53 127.67 39.47
C SER A 792 149.37 126.28 40.13
N ASP A 793 148.91 125.26 39.41
CA ASP A 793 148.85 123.89 39.98
C ASP A 793 149.01 122.77 38.90
N GLN A 794 150.21 122.52 38.36
CA GLN A 794 151.49 123.16 38.71
C GLN A 794 152.48 123.19 37.52
N TYR A 795 152.91 124.41 37.16
CA TYR A 795 154.02 124.75 36.25
C TYR A 795 154.59 126.11 36.69
N LYS A 796 155.76 126.52 36.17
CA LYS A 796 156.67 127.41 36.93
C LYS A 796 157.43 128.46 36.11
N THR A 797 158.20 129.25 36.85
CA THR A 797 159.18 130.27 36.42
C THR A 797 160.10 129.81 35.29
N ALA A 798 160.68 130.79 34.59
CA ALA A 798 161.62 130.58 33.49
C ALA A 798 162.99 129.98 33.90
N ASP A 799 163.24 129.77 35.20
CA ASP A 799 164.53 129.38 35.77
C ASP A 799 164.51 128.19 36.74
N GLY A 800 163.35 127.69 37.24
CA GLY A 800 163.39 126.65 38.30
C GLY A 800 162.13 125.87 38.72
N LYS A 801 161.70 124.89 37.89
CA LYS A 801 161.18 123.55 38.30
C LYS A 801 159.78 123.37 38.97
N THR A 802 159.06 122.32 38.51
CA THR A 802 158.20 121.35 39.26
C THR A 802 156.72 121.19 38.81
N VAL A 803 156.48 119.99 38.27
CA VAL A 803 155.28 119.13 38.13
C VAL A 803 154.15 119.29 39.16
N VAL A 804 152.89 119.14 38.73
CA VAL A 804 151.78 118.35 39.37
C VAL A 804 150.50 118.45 38.48
N MET A 805 149.52 117.53 38.48
CA MET A 805 149.56 116.06 38.22
C MET A 805 148.14 115.55 37.82
N ALA A 806 147.95 114.25 37.49
CA ALA A 806 146.67 113.69 37.00
C ALA A 806 146.20 112.38 37.69
N GLY A 807 144.87 112.13 37.75
CA GLY A 807 144.29 110.78 37.58
C GLY A 807 143.44 110.11 38.69
N GLY A 808 142.11 110.11 38.53
CA GLY A 808 141.21 108.92 38.57
C GLY A 808 140.85 108.15 39.87
N LYS A 809 140.13 107.02 39.65
CA LYS A 809 139.89 105.82 40.51
C LYS A 809 138.63 105.67 41.42
N ASN A 810 138.32 104.37 41.64
CA ASN A 810 137.56 103.68 42.71
C ASN A 810 136.02 103.51 42.55
N ALA A 811 135.30 102.44 42.94
CA ALA A 811 135.55 101.07 43.49
C ALA A 811 134.99 100.75 44.91
N GLY A 812 134.49 99.51 45.10
CA GLY A 812 133.98 98.91 46.37
C GLY A 812 132.46 99.03 46.61
N GLY A 813 131.76 98.13 47.35
CA GLY A 813 132.14 96.82 47.91
C GLY A 813 131.09 96.21 48.90
N SER A 814 131.21 94.90 49.21
CA SER A 814 130.72 94.17 50.43
C SER A 814 129.20 94.05 50.77
N VAL A 815 128.69 93.20 51.68
CA VAL A 815 128.97 91.78 52.14
C VAL A 815 127.84 91.29 53.11
N ALA A 816 127.84 90.01 53.57
CA ALA A 816 127.10 89.44 54.75
C ALA A 816 125.55 89.24 54.61
N THR A 817 124.75 88.47 55.40
CA THR A 817 124.83 87.36 56.43
C THR A 817 123.38 86.86 56.76
N THR A 818 122.95 85.68 57.27
CA THR A 818 123.46 84.28 57.47
C THR A 818 122.34 83.34 58.05
N THR A 819 122.25 82.06 57.60
CA THR A 819 121.61 80.86 58.27
C THR A 819 120.05 80.83 58.46
N SER A 820 119.27 79.72 58.55
CA SER A 820 119.50 78.25 58.78
C SER A 820 118.35 77.34 58.19
N VAL A 821 118.56 76.15 57.56
CA VAL A 821 118.53 74.73 58.09
C VAL A 821 117.09 74.17 58.40
N LYS A 822 116.55 72.95 58.07
CA LYS A 822 116.94 71.59 57.51
C LYS A 822 115.64 70.80 57.04
N ASN A 823 115.51 69.52 56.57
CA ASN A 823 116.38 68.32 56.29
C ASN A 823 115.91 67.44 55.07
N ALA A 824 115.57 66.13 55.22
CA ALA A 824 115.64 65.03 54.21
C ALA A 824 114.92 63.68 54.68
N VAL A 825 114.67 62.53 53.98
CA VAL A 825 114.70 61.97 52.56
C VAL A 825 114.27 60.44 52.46
N ALA A 826 113.89 59.92 51.25
CA ALA A 826 113.82 58.49 50.72
C ALA A 826 112.69 57.49 51.17
N THR A 827 112.39 56.31 50.55
CA THR A 827 113.05 55.42 49.52
C THR A 827 112.05 54.64 48.56
N THR A 828 112.35 53.44 47.99
CA THR A 828 111.82 52.86 46.70
C THR A 828 111.50 51.33 46.66
N VAL A 829 110.89 50.78 45.54
CA VAL A 829 111.17 49.49 44.79
C VAL A 829 109.94 48.71 44.18
N LYS A 830 109.82 48.72 42.82
CA LYS A 830 109.73 47.64 41.78
C LYS A 830 108.82 46.36 41.86
N VAL A 831 108.49 45.78 40.67
CA VAL A 831 108.05 44.39 40.32
C VAL A 831 106.52 44.07 40.22
N GLU A 832 105.95 43.31 39.25
CA GLU A 832 106.23 43.08 37.78
C GLU A 832 104.93 42.63 36.95
N PRO A 833 104.66 41.47 36.24
CA PRO A 833 103.68 41.44 35.08
C PRO A 833 102.71 40.19 34.82
N GLU A 834 101.98 40.20 33.66
CA GLU A 834 101.57 39.07 32.72
C GLU A 834 100.17 38.34 32.66
N THR A 835 99.86 37.82 31.44
CA THR A 835 98.80 36.85 30.95
C THR A 835 97.30 37.26 30.82
N SER A 836 96.49 36.71 29.90
CA SER A 836 96.69 36.14 28.53
C SER A 836 95.35 35.99 27.75
N SER A 837 95.40 35.65 26.45
CA SER A 837 94.28 35.47 25.51
C SER A 837 93.60 34.08 25.53
N VAL A 838 92.38 33.94 24.98
CA VAL A 838 92.00 33.06 23.82
C VAL A 838 90.47 32.98 23.56
N GLU A 839 90.12 33.03 22.26
CA GLU A 839 88.93 32.60 21.48
C GLU A 839 87.58 32.14 22.09
N MET A 840 86.47 32.53 21.44
CA MET A 840 85.78 31.67 20.45
C MET A 840 84.83 32.45 19.52
N THR A 841 84.47 31.85 18.38
CA THR A 841 83.83 32.54 17.22
C THR A 841 82.51 31.87 16.75
N ARG A 842 81.96 32.42 15.65
CA ARG A 842 80.66 32.10 15.02
C ARG A 842 80.60 30.71 14.35
N GLU A 843 79.38 30.24 14.09
CA GLU A 843 79.02 29.19 13.11
C GLU A 843 79.56 27.77 13.34
N ALA A 844 78.95 27.03 14.27
CA ALA A 844 78.92 25.56 14.23
C ALA A 844 77.64 24.97 14.87
N TYR A 845 77.25 23.77 14.42
CA TYR A 845 76.29 22.86 15.05
C TYR A 845 74.78 23.20 15.08
N LYS A 846 74.25 23.72 13.96
CA LYS A 846 72.96 23.19 13.46
C LYS A 846 73.19 21.80 12.84
N ALA A 847 73.15 20.72 13.64
CA ALA A 847 73.27 19.35 13.13
C ALA A 847 72.49 18.33 14.02
N GLN A 848 72.29 17.11 13.47
CA GLN A 848 71.45 16.03 14.03
C GLN A 848 71.84 15.61 15.46
N GLN A 849 70.90 15.23 16.36
CA GLN A 849 69.94 14.12 16.35
C GLN A 849 70.55 12.69 16.48
N ALA A 850 69.96 11.90 17.40
CA ALA A 850 70.19 10.47 17.67
C ALA A 850 71.59 10.10 18.22
N LYS A 851 71.78 9.08 19.07
CA LYS A 851 71.33 7.66 19.05
C LYS A 851 71.46 7.07 20.48
N LEU A 852 70.95 5.90 20.91
CA LEU A 852 69.94 4.86 20.53
C LEU A 852 69.79 3.91 21.77
N PRO A 853 69.04 2.76 21.80
CA PRO A 853 68.47 1.96 20.70
C PRO A 853 66.99 1.54 20.81
N GLN A 854 66.50 0.95 19.70
CA GLN A 854 65.24 0.22 19.60
C GLN A 854 65.44 -1.30 19.79
N THR A 855 64.39 -1.96 20.24
CA THR A 855 63.71 -3.08 19.52
C THR A 855 62.21 -2.73 19.53
N GLY A 856 61.31 -3.10 18.60
CA GLY A 856 61.14 -4.32 17.80
C GLY A 856 59.93 -5.08 18.37
N ASN A 857 58.84 -5.43 17.64
CA ASN A 857 58.60 -5.59 16.20
C ASN A 857 57.13 -5.22 15.80
N ASN A 858 56.77 -5.35 14.52
CA ASN A 858 55.56 -4.79 13.88
C ASN A 858 54.52 -5.85 13.42
N ASN A 859 53.42 -5.33 12.85
CA ASN A 859 52.53 -5.87 11.79
C ASN A 859 51.08 -6.19 12.19
N SER A 860 50.08 -6.03 11.31
CA SER A 860 49.87 -5.08 10.20
C SER A 860 48.42 -5.21 9.69
N THR A 861 47.90 -4.10 9.18
CA THR A 861 46.52 -3.92 8.67
C THR A 861 46.12 -4.91 7.56
N ALA A 862 44.89 -5.41 7.59
CA ALA A 862 44.18 -5.93 6.42
C ALA A 862 42.68 -5.59 6.51
N LEU A 863 42.06 -5.30 5.37
CA LEU A 863 40.63 -4.98 5.21
C LEU A 863 40.05 -5.87 4.08
N ILE A 864 38.80 -5.62 3.67
CA ILE A 864 38.05 -6.32 2.60
C ILE A 864 37.54 -7.71 3.06
N ALA A 865 36.33 -8.22 2.78
CA ALA A 865 34.95 -7.72 2.54
C ALA A 865 34.23 -8.68 1.56
N LEU A 866 33.01 -9.09 1.93
CA LEU A 866 31.88 -9.55 1.09
C LEU A 866 32.11 -10.43 -0.17
N GLY A 867 31.41 -11.58 -0.23
CA GLY A 867 30.64 -11.94 -1.43
C GLY A 867 30.51 -13.42 -1.83
N ALA A 868 29.26 -13.89 -1.97
CA ALA A 868 28.84 -15.16 -2.62
C ALA A 868 29.32 -16.47 -1.92
N ILE A 869 28.72 -17.66 -2.09
CA ILE A 869 27.91 -18.27 -3.17
C ILE A 869 26.66 -18.96 -2.60
N ALA A 870 25.65 -19.27 -3.44
CA ALA A 870 24.38 -19.89 -3.05
C ALA A 870 24.10 -21.25 -3.74
N SER A 871 23.38 -22.15 -3.04
CA SER A 871 22.71 -23.39 -3.54
C SER A 871 23.66 -24.51 -4.06
N MET A 872 23.30 -25.81 -4.11
CA MET A 872 22.00 -26.50 -4.20
C MET A 872 22.03 -27.93 -3.56
N PHE A 873 20.84 -28.52 -3.30
CA PHE A 873 20.51 -29.95 -3.05
C PHE A 873 21.27 -30.75 -1.94
N GLY A 874 20.66 -31.70 -1.22
CA GLY A 874 19.27 -32.17 -1.18
C GLY A 874 19.10 -33.48 -0.36
N PHE A 875 17.86 -33.87 -0.04
CA PHE A 875 17.42 -35.10 0.68
C PHE A 875 17.84 -35.31 2.15
N GLY A 876 16.96 -35.87 2.98
CA GLY A 876 17.36 -36.29 4.34
C GLY A 876 16.33 -36.67 5.43
N LEU A 877 15.26 -37.41 5.10
CA LEU A 877 14.42 -38.22 6.02
C LEU A 877 13.25 -37.59 6.83
N VAL A 878 12.15 -38.36 6.88
CA VAL A 878 10.95 -38.13 7.69
C VAL A 878 10.67 -39.37 8.56
N ALA A 879 10.62 -39.18 9.88
CA ALA A 879 9.98 -40.04 10.87
C ALA A 879 9.67 -39.17 12.11
N LYS A 880 8.63 -39.40 12.93
CA LYS A 880 7.77 -40.59 13.08
C LYS A 880 6.39 -40.16 13.63
N LYS A 881 5.31 -40.86 13.27
CA LYS A 881 3.99 -40.70 13.94
C LYS A 881 4.01 -41.22 15.38
N LYS A 882 3.31 -40.53 16.29
CA LYS A 882 2.17 -41.04 17.10
C LYS A 882 1.53 -39.87 17.88
N GLN A 883 0.19 -39.75 17.90
CA GLN A 883 -0.70 -40.13 19.01
C GLN A 883 -0.25 -39.54 20.36
N TRP A 884 -1.01 -38.67 21.02
CA TRP A 884 -2.46 -38.39 20.89
C TRP A 884 -2.75 -36.99 20.31
#